data_AF-A0A932CCK5-F1
#
_entry.id   AF-A0A932CCK5-F1
#
_cell.length_a   1.000
_cell.length_b   1.000
_cell.length_c   1.000
_cell.angle_alpha   90.00
_cell.angle_beta   90.00
_cell.angle_gamma   90.00
#
_symmetry.space_group_name_H-M   'P 1'
#
loop_
_entity.id
_entity.type
_entity.pdbx_description
1 polymer ?
#
loop_
_entity_poly.entity_id
_entity_poly.type
_entity_poly.pdbx_seq_one_letter_code
_entity_poly.pdbx_strand_id
1 'polypeptide(L)'
;MKQVRVVGKVFLAGMCIFALWSFPKVVCGQAKVICGVVEWGRQEHPYVEPGIGFQAIAAGDYHSLALKQDGTVVAWGYSESTVPAGLRNVQAVSAGYYHSLALKSDGTVVAWGNNDRGQSTVPKGLRDVRAISAGGWHSLALRSDGTVVAWGYNQDGQSTVPEGLKDVKAISAGGWHGLALKDDGTVVAWGYNQDGQSTVPAGLSNVQAVSAGYYHSLALKKDGTVVSWGNNEKGQATVPEGLRDVVAISAGGWHSLALKSDGTVVAWGYNQNGQATVPVGSNEVISIAAGGWHSLILKKDGTMVAWGRTNYGQSTMPGSLKDVKSIAAGDYHSLALKKDGTVIAWGNNDNGQSTVPGGLKGVTAIAAGGSHNLALRADGTVVAWGNNDNGQSTVSSGLGNVKAIAAGYNHSLALKKDGTVIAWGYNEYGQSKVPEGLNKVKAVSAGYNHSLALKKDGTVIAWGKNDHSQSTAPKGLSNVKAIAAGVWYSLALKEDGTVIGWGYNNFGQSTVPGGLSNVKAITAGYGHSLALKKDGTVIVWGRNDYGQSTVPGSLRDVTAISAGFYHSLALVDSGVFQPDADKLRESQRSGMLNVRDFGAKGDGITDDSDAIQRALLQAGTPDYPGFLYWRYAAVPEVYFPDGTYIVSRTLLVPVCGGPNGVSNHITVRGDNATIRQTDPTQDILYFRLSHRNLIEGLIFEGGRRQIKLWSRNLDEARVVIRDCTFRNSSSYAIDDQLRFDPAVERRDWYLNILEPYVIETNEEGLPTLTAVDESQYPMSLFVSTGMRISNCSFERCRQVLSVWADWALMEHCSIETHPDMQGPAILSGAALMLEEVTGLAHATPGKQQWWITVHPQKQPSGIVALDLQKVRLKTDTEKGLCVVR
;
A
#
# COMPACT_ATOMS: atom_id res chain seq x y z
N MET A 1 47.56 -6.13 -16.31
CA MET A 1 49.01 -6.21 -15.99
C MET A 1 49.66 -4.84 -16.22
N LYS A 2 50.73 -4.52 -15.48
CA LYS A 2 51.63 -3.34 -15.59
C LYS A 2 51.02 -1.93 -15.39
N GLN A 3 51.82 -1.02 -14.84
CA GLN A 3 51.51 0.39 -14.48
C GLN A 3 52.38 1.38 -15.30
N VAL A 4 51.85 2.59 -15.58
CA VAL A 4 52.46 3.96 -15.49
C VAL A 4 51.27 4.98 -15.50
N ARG A 5 51.03 5.98 -14.63
CA ARG A 5 51.56 6.48 -13.33
C ARG A 5 52.43 7.77 -13.35
N VAL A 6 51.94 8.83 -12.66
CA VAL A 6 52.55 10.18 -12.35
C VAL A 6 52.85 11.08 -13.59
N VAL A 7 52.90 12.43 -13.60
CA VAL A 7 52.85 13.60 -12.64
C VAL A 7 52.13 14.79 -13.35
N GLY A 8 51.56 15.85 -12.73
CA GLY A 8 51.14 16.10 -11.34
C GLY A 8 51.25 17.56 -10.80
N LYS A 9 50.38 18.49 -11.26
CA LYS A 9 50.13 19.90 -10.78
C LYS A 9 51.13 21.03 -11.12
N VAL A 10 50.59 22.24 -11.42
CA VAL A 10 50.72 23.53 -10.68
C VAL A 10 49.66 24.53 -11.22
N PHE A 11 49.38 25.64 -10.51
CA PHE A 11 48.25 26.58 -10.70
C PHE A 11 48.69 27.97 -11.23
N LEU A 12 47.77 28.67 -11.93
CA LEU A 12 47.48 30.12 -12.06
C LEU A 12 46.90 30.40 -13.48
N ALA A 13 46.14 31.45 -13.79
CA ALA A 13 45.06 32.19 -13.12
C ALA A 13 44.43 33.16 -14.16
N GLY A 14 43.11 33.40 -14.18
CA GLY A 14 42.49 34.38 -15.11
C GLY A 14 40.99 34.20 -15.36
N MET A 15 40.17 35.09 -14.79
CA MET A 15 38.70 35.09 -14.82
C MET A 15 38.10 35.42 -16.21
N CYS A 16 37.00 34.74 -16.62
CA CYS A 16 35.62 35.31 -16.73
C CYS A 16 34.66 34.61 -17.74
N ILE A 17 33.66 33.91 -17.20
CA ILE A 17 32.21 33.95 -17.54
C ILE A 17 31.79 33.99 -19.04
N PHE A 18 31.14 32.92 -19.54
CA PHE A 18 29.69 32.94 -19.84
C PHE A 18 29.04 31.54 -19.98
N ALA A 19 27.72 31.51 -19.77
CA ALA A 19 26.73 30.41 -19.76
C ALA A 19 26.93 29.27 -20.81
N LEU A 20 26.97 28.00 -20.39
CA LEU A 20 25.86 27.01 -20.32
C LEU A 20 25.39 26.39 -21.66
N TRP A 21 25.41 25.04 -21.74
CA TRP A 21 24.30 24.16 -22.18
C TRP A 21 24.78 22.68 -22.18
N SER A 22 24.43 21.89 -21.16
CA SER A 22 24.65 20.43 -21.16
C SER A 22 23.79 19.73 -20.11
N PHE A 23 22.95 18.77 -20.54
CA PHE A 23 22.06 18.00 -19.67
C PHE A 23 22.82 17.15 -18.64
N PRO A 24 22.34 17.02 -17.39
CA PRO A 24 22.87 16.04 -16.46
C PRO A 24 22.50 14.63 -16.93
N LYS A 25 23.51 13.79 -17.21
CA LYS A 25 23.30 12.35 -17.38
C LYS A 25 22.75 11.78 -16.08
N VAL A 26 21.56 11.17 -16.12
CA VAL A 26 21.05 10.36 -15.00
C VAL A 26 21.99 9.16 -14.84
N VAL A 27 22.75 9.14 -13.75
CA VAL A 27 23.58 7.98 -13.39
C VAL A 27 22.63 6.88 -12.90
N CYS A 28 22.70 5.71 -13.53
CA CYS A 28 21.89 4.56 -13.13
C CYS A 28 22.31 4.10 -11.72
N GLY A 29 21.48 4.43 -10.72
CA GLY A 29 21.75 4.10 -9.32
C GLY A 29 21.50 2.62 -9.05
N GLN A 30 22.48 1.94 -8.45
CA GLN A 30 22.30 0.57 -7.95
C GLN A 30 21.22 0.57 -6.86
N ALA A 31 20.07 -0.06 -7.13
CA ALA A 31 19.03 -0.19 -6.12
C ALA A 31 19.54 -1.06 -4.95
N LYS A 32 19.32 -0.56 -3.73
CA LYS A 32 19.86 -1.10 -2.48
C LYS A 32 18.72 -1.77 -1.71
N VAL A 33 18.98 -2.94 -1.11
CA VAL A 33 17.96 -3.78 -0.42
C VAL A 33 17.12 -2.93 0.55
N ILE A 34 15.81 -2.92 0.34
CA ILE A 34 14.86 -2.24 1.21
C ILE A 34 14.23 -3.29 2.14
N CYS A 35 14.52 -3.17 3.44
CA CYS A 35 13.73 -3.81 4.49
C CYS A 35 12.78 -2.75 5.06
N GLY A 36 11.56 -3.10 5.43
CA GLY A 36 10.54 -2.19 5.94
C GLY A 36 9.80 -2.76 7.16
N VAL A 37 9.39 -1.88 8.07
CA VAL A 37 8.59 -2.24 9.25
C VAL A 37 7.12 -1.93 8.97
N VAL A 38 6.24 -2.88 9.27
CA VAL A 38 4.78 -2.75 9.22
C VAL A 38 4.25 -2.88 10.65
N GLU A 39 3.34 -1.99 11.03
CA GLU A 39 2.70 -1.92 12.36
C GLU A 39 1.18 -1.90 12.19
N TRP A 40 0.44 -2.65 13.03
CA TRP A 40 -1.03 -2.65 13.02
C TRP A 40 -1.61 -2.92 14.42
N GLY A 41 -2.80 -2.39 14.69
CA GLY A 41 -3.47 -2.49 16.00
C GLY A 41 -3.90 -1.12 16.52
N ARG A 42 -3.75 -0.87 17.82
CA ARG A 42 -4.21 0.36 18.51
C ARG A 42 -3.35 1.62 18.27
N GLN A 43 -2.96 1.88 17.03
CA GLN A 43 -2.70 3.24 16.52
C GLN A 43 -3.09 3.28 15.04
N GLU A 44 -3.67 4.40 14.58
CA GLU A 44 -4.20 4.53 13.22
C GLU A 44 -3.07 4.78 12.23
N HIS A 45 -2.41 3.70 11.80
CA HIS A 45 -1.31 3.70 10.84
C HIS A 45 -1.76 3.12 9.49
N PRO A 46 -1.90 3.94 8.44
CA PRO A 46 -1.96 3.43 7.09
C PRO A 46 -0.61 2.82 6.69
N TYR A 47 -0.68 1.66 6.06
CA TYR A 47 0.48 1.06 5.41
C TYR A 47 0.99 1.95 4.27
N VAL A 48 2.28 2.30 4.33
CA VAL A 48 3.03 2.98 3.26
C VAL A 48 4.07 2.02 2.71
N GLU A 49 4.03 1.78 1.40
CA GLU A 49 4.98 0.90 0.72
C GLU A 49 6.42 1.45 0.80
N PRO A 50 7.41 0.62 1.20
CA PRO A 50 8.80 1.04 1.29
C PRO A 50 9.35 1.53 -0.06
N GLY A 51 9.61 2.84 -0.17
CA GLY A 51 10.15 3.46 -1.39
C GLY A 51 9.27 4.57 -1.99
N ILE A 52 8.03 4.76 -1.49
CA ILE A 52 7.19 5.90 -1.85
C ILE A 52 7.89 7.22 -1.53
N GLY A 53 7.97 8.11 -2.54
CA GLY A 53 8.33 9.51 -2.34
C GLY A 53 7.11 10.36 -1.98
N PHE A 54 7.23 11.19 -0.95
CA PHE A 54 6.24 12.21 -0.61
C PHE A 54 6.56 13.54 -1.31
N GLN A 55 5.51 14.28 -1.67
CA GLN A 55 5.59 15.61 -2.29
C GLN A 55 5.30 16.73 -1.28
N ALA A 56 4.38 16.52 -0.34
CA ALA A 56 4.00 17.50 0.67
C ALA A 56 3.60 16.81 1.99
N ILE A 57 3.65 17.55 3.09
CA ILE A 57 3.36 17.10 4.44
C ILE A 57 2.54 18.18 5.17
N ALA A 58 1.67 17.79 6.11
CA ALA A 58 0.96 18.70 7.00
C ALA A 58 0.76 18.06 8.40
N ALA A 59 0.64 18.89 9.44
CA ALA A 59 0.50 18.45 10.83
C ALA A 59 -0.63 19.22 11.52
N GLY A 60 -1.54 18.50 12.18
CA GLY A 60 -2.66 19.03 12.94
C GLY A 60 -2.42 18.99 14.46
N ASP A 61 -3.48 18.98 15.27
CA ASP A 61 -3.35 18.83 16.74
C ASP A 61 -3.13 17.35 17.15
N TYR A 62 -3.90 16.45 16.53
CA TYR A 62 -3.96 15.02 16.86
C TYR A 62 -3.64 14.09 15.68
N HIS A 63 -3.40 14.63 14.49
CA HIS A 63 -3.16 13.87 13.27
C HIS A 63 -2.14 14.56 12.36
N SER A 64 -1.70 13.84 11.34
CA SER A 64 -0.71 14.28 10.35
C SER A 64 -1.09 13.76 8.97
N LEU A 65 -0.70 14.47 7.91
CA LEU A 65 -0.97 14.14 6.51
C LEU A 65 0.32 14.12 5.69
N ALA A 66 0.35 13.28 4.66
CA ALA A 66 1.36 13.32 3.61
C ALA A 66 0.76 13.03 2.24
N LEU A 67 1.14 13.83 1.24
CA LEU A 67 0.79 13.65 -0.15
C LEU A 67 1.89 12.83 -0.85
N LYS A 68 1.53 11.70 -1.45
CA LYS A 68 2.45 10.91 -2.28
C LYS A 68 2.61 11.53 -3.67
N GLN A 69 3.69 11.18 -4.36
CA GLN A 69 3.90 11.53 -5.78
C GLN A 69 2.84 10.96 -6.75
N ASP A 70 2.05 9.96 -6.35
CA ASP A 70 0.93 9.41 -7.14
C ASP A 70 -0.39 10.24 -7.03
N GLY A 71 -0.39 11.32 -6.25
CA GLY A 71 -1.57 12.15 -6.02
C GLY A 71 -2.59 11.55 -5.03
N THR A 72 -2.22 10.52 -4.27
CA THR A 72 -3.01 9.97 -3.14
C THR A 72 -2.47 10.45 -1.79
N VAL A 73 -3.35 10.45 -0.78
CA VAL A 73 -3.07 10.98 0.56
C VAL A 73 -2.90 9.84 1.56
N VAL A 74 -1.94 10.01 2.47
CA VAL A 74 -1.68 9.20 3.66
C VAL A 74 -1.97 10.08 4.87
N ALA A 75 -2.61 9.54 5.90
CA ALA A 75 -2.97 10.29 7.11
C ALA A 75 -2.92 9.39 8.34
N TRP A 76 -2.36 9.86 9.45
CA TRP A 76 -2.14 9.04 10.65
C TRP A 76 -2.34 9.85 11.94
N GLY A 77 -2.76 9.19 13.02
CA GLY A 77 -2.97 9.81 14.32
C GLY A 77 -4.25 9.36 15.04
N TYR A 78 -5.09 10.32 15.41
CA TYR A 78 -6.42 10.11 15.98
C TYR A 78 -7.53 10.13 14.91
N SER A 79 -8.72 9.58 15.26
CA SER A 79 -9.88 9.18 14.42
C SER A 79 -10.17 9.97 13.14
N GLU A 80 -9.94 11.28 13.18
CA GLU A 80 -10.09 12.22 12.06
C GLU A 80 -9.09 11.96 10.92
N SER A 81 -8.13 11.06 11.15
CA SER A 81 -7.12 10.60 10.18
C SER A 81 -7.70 9.78 9.00
N THR A 82 -8.93 9.29 9.08
CA THR A 82 -9.50 8.38 8.06
C THR A 82 -9.68 9.07 6.69
N VAL A 83 -8.73 8.84 5.77
CA VAL A 83 -8.75 9.40 4.40
C VAL A 83 -10.00 8.92 3.63
N PRO A 84 -10.76 9.80 2.97
CA PRO A 84 -11.92 9.42 2.17
C PRO A 84 -11.60 8.38 1.08
N ALA A 85 -12.37 7.30 1.05
CA ALA A 85 -12.16 6.20 0.11
C ALA A 85 -12.19 6.68 -1.34
N GLY A 86 -11.12 6.39 -2.09
CA GLY A 86 -10.99 6.80 -3.49
C GLY A 86 -10.53 8.24 -3.72
N LEU A 87 -10.06 8.96 -2.69
CA LEU A 87 -9.40 10.26 -2.86
C LEU A 87 -8.09 10.11 -3.67
N ARG A 88 -8.04 10.77 -4.83
CA ARG A 88 -6.92 10.76 -5.79
C ARG A 88 -6.80 12.13 -6.47
N ASN A 89 -5.72 12.33 -7.22
CA ASN A 89 -5.40 13.56 -7.96
C ASN A 89 -5.29 14.80 -7.04
N VAL A 90 -4.81 14.59 -5.81
CA VAL A 90 -4.54 15.66 -4.84
C VAL A 90 -3.22 16.36 -5.18
N GLN A 91 -3.18 17.67 -5.04
CA GLN A 91 -1.99 18.52 -5.27
C GLN A 91 -1.50 19.23 -4.00
N ALA A 92 -2.38 19.43 -3.01
CA ALA A 92 -2.00 19.95 -1.69
C ALA A 92 -2.89 19.36 -0.58
N VAL A 93 -2.35 19.30 0.64
CA VAL A 93 -3.04 18.84 1.85
C VAL A 93 -2.84 19.85 2.98
N SER A 94 -3.82 19.98 3.88
CA SER A 94 -3.71 20.77 5.11
C SER A 94 -4.42 20.06 6.24
N ALA A 95 -3.80 20.02 7.42
CA ALA A 95 -4.35 19.45 8.64
C ALA A 95 -4.71 20.58 9.63
N GLY A 96 -5.93 20.55 10.16
CA GLY A 96 -6.40 21.42 11.24
C GLY A 96 -6.29 20.72 12.59
N TYR A 97 -7.02 21.18 13.61
CA TYR A 97 -7.00 20.46 14.89
C TYR A 97 -7.71 19.10 14.77
N TYR A 98 -8.95 19.14 14.27
CA TYR A 98 -9.89 18.01 14.23
C TYR A 98 -10.40 17.66 12.82
N HIS A 99 -9.86 18.30 11.78
CA HIS A 99 -10.27 18.07 10.40
C HIS A 99 -9.11 18.22 9.42
N SER A 100 -9.30 17.73 8.21
CA SER A 100 -8.33 17.70 7.12
C SER A 100 -8.94 18.28 5.85
N LEU A 101 -8.09 18.90 5.02
CA LEU A 101 -8.42 19.42 3.70
C LEU A 101 -7.46 18.84 2.65
N ALA A 102 -7.98 18.50 1.47
CA ALA A 102 -7.22 18.17 0.28
C ALA A 102 -7.69 19.00 -0.92
N LEU A 103 -6.75 19.60 -1.65
CA LEU A 103 -6.99 20.31 -2.89
C LEU A 103 -6.69 19.38 -4.07
N LYS A 104 -7.67 19.19 -4.95
CA LYS A 104 -7.57 18.34 -6.14
C LYS A 104 -7.12 19.14 -7.36
N SER A 105 -6.52 18.45 -8.34
CA SER A 105 -6.01 19.03 -9.60
C SER A 105 -7.06 19.66 -10.51
N ASP A 106 -8.35 19.55 -10.16
CA ASP A 106 -9.50 20.17 -10.82
C ASP A 106 -9.96 21.47 -10.11
N GLY A 107 -9.20 21.96 -9.12
CA GLY A 107 -9.52 23.16 -8.35
C GLY A 107 -10.64 22.96 -7.32
N THR A 108 -11.05 21.71 -7.05
CA THR A 108 -12.04 21.38 -6.01
C THR A 108 -11.38 20.98 -4.68
N VAL A 109 -12.07 21.25 -3.58
CA VAL A 109 -11.62 20.93 -2.22
C VAL A 109 -12.44 19.77 -1.66
N VAL A 110 -11.76 18.82 -1.04
CA VAL A 110 -12.35 17.76 -0.21
C VAL A 110 -11.98 18.02 1.25
N ALA A 111 -12.93 17.86 2.16
CA ALA A 111 -12.71 18.00 3.60
C ALA A 111 -13.25 16.77 4.34
N TRP A 112 -12.62 16.39 5.46
CA TRP A 112 -13.04 15.27 6.30
C TRP A 112 -12.55 15.43 7.75
N GLY A 113 -13.08 14.59 8.64
CA GLY A 113 -12.93 14.72 10.09
C GLY A 113 -14.12 15.44 10.72
N ASN A 114 -13.92 16.03 11.90
CA ASN A 114 -14.96 16.67 12.70
C ASN A 114 -15.68 17.77 11.91
N ASN A 115 -16.98 17.92 12.17
CA ASN A 115 -17.84 18.87 11.47
C ASN A 115 -18.84 19.59 12.40
N ASP A 116 -18.62 19.56 13.73
CA ASP A 116 -19.55 20.10 14.72
C ASP A 116 -19.76 21.63 14.59
N ARG A 117 -18.85 22.31 13.89
CA ARG A 117 -18.91 23.73 13.56
C ARG A 117 -19.05 24.00 12.06
N GLY A 118 -19.30 22.97 11.25
CA GLY A 118 -19.38 23.07 9.79
C GLY A 118 -18.02 23.16 9.08
N GLN A 119 -16.90 22.98 9.77
CA GLN A 119 -15.55 23.20 9.23
C GLN A 119 -15.14 22.22 8.11
N SER A 120 -15.78 21.04 8.07
CA SER A 120 -15.64 20.04 7.00
C SER A 120 -16.76 20.15 5.95
N THR A 121 -17.70 21.10 6.10
CA THR A 121 -18.76 21.35 5.12
C THR A 121 -18.27 22.32 4.05
N VAL A 122 -17.62 21.79 3.02
CA VAL A 122 -17.09 22.59 1.89
C VAL A 122 -18.22 23.41 1.23
N PRO A 123 -18.08 24.74 1.08
CA PRO A 123 -19.12 25.60 0.52
C PRO A 123 -19.59 25.16 -0.88
N LYS A 124 -20.91 25.08 -1.06
CA LYS A 124 -21.53 24.63 -2.30
C LYS A 124 -21.16 25.55 -3.47
N GLY A 125 -20.43 25.01 -4.44
CA GLY A 125 -19.98 25.75 -5.62
C GLY A 125 -18.54 26.29 -5.53
N LEU A 126 -17.82 26.07 -4.42
CA LEU A 126 -16.41 26.43 -4.32
C LEU A 126 -15.58 25.71 -5.41
N ARG A 127 -14.92 26.50 -6.26
CA ARG A 127 -14.10 26.08 -7.39
C ARG A 127 -12.95 27.06 -7.60
N ASP A 128 -12.05 26.70 -8.52
CA ASP A 128 -10.90 27.49 -8.95
C ASP A 128 -9.90 27.77 -7.81
N VAL A 129 -9.90 26.89 -6.80
CA VAL A 129 -9.03 27.00 -5.61
C VAL A 129 -7.60 26.65 -5.99
N ARG A 130 -6.64 27.48 -5.54
CA ARG A 130 -5.20 27.30 -5.74
C ARG A 130 -4.40 27.04 -4.45
N ALA A 131 -4.98 27.35 -3.29
CA ALA A 131 -4.42 26.98 -1.99
C ALA A 131 -5.53 26.78 -0.94
N ILE A 132 -5.23 26.00 0.09
CA ILE A 132 -6.12 25.66 1.20
C ILE A 132 -5.36 25.80 2.53
N SER A 133 -6.07 26.12 3.61
CA SER A 133 -5.53 26.05 4.98
C SER A 133 -6.62 25.65 5.97
N ALA A 134 -6.36 24.65 6.78
CA ALA A 134 -7.23 24.21 7.87
C ALA A 134 -6.75 24.81 9.19
N GLY A 135 -7.65 25.43 9.95
CA GLY A 135 -7.37 26.01 11.26
C GLY A 135 -7.87 25.12 12.41
N GLY A 136 -8.17 25.73 13.57
CA GLY A 136 -8.72 24.99 14.71
C GLY A 136 -10.12 24.46 14.47
N TRP A 137 -11.06 25.36 14.17
CA TRP A 137 -12.47 25.04 13.92
C TRP A 137 -13.01 25.74 12.66
N HIS A 138 -12.12 26.18 11.78
CA HIS A 138 -12.44 26.87 10.54
C HIS A 138 -11.50 26.45 9.41
N SER A 139 -11.87 26.80 8.18
CA SER A 139 -11.18 26.43 6.94
C SER A 139 -11.11 27.63 6.01
N LEU A 140 -9.97 27.79 5.33
CA LEU A 140 -9.73 28.84 4.34
C LEU A 140 -9.40 28.22 2.97
N ALA A 141 -9.90 28.82 1.90
CA ALA A 141 -9.52 28.52 0.52
C ALA A 141 -9.20 29.81 -0.23
N LEU A 142 -8.07 29.81 -0.96
CA LEU A 142 -7.66 30.90 -1.85
C LEU A 142 -8.00 30.54 -3.28
N ARG A 143 -8.83 31.35 -3.93
CA ARG A 143 -9.20 31.19 -5.34
C ARG A 143 -8.15 31.80 -6.27
N SER A 144 -8.20 31.38 -7.54
CA SER A 144 -7.23 31.78 -8.56
C SER A 144 -7.36 33.25 -8.99
N ASP A 145 -8.49 33.89 -8.69
CA ASP A 145 -8.74 35.33 -8.83
C ASP A 145 -8.15 36.18 -7.67
N GLY A 146 -7.50 35.54 -6.68
CA GLY A 146 -6.92 36.22 -5.54
C GLY A 146 -7.91 36.55 -4.41
N THR A 147 -9.15 36.02 -4.47
CA THR A 147 -10.15 36.13 -3.39
C THR A 147 -10.05 34.97 -2.39
N VAL A 148 -10.42 35.22 -1.13
CA VAL A 148 -10.41 34.23 -0.05
C VAL A 148 -11.85 33.85 0.33
N VAL A 149 -12.09 32.57 0.52
CA VAL A 149 -13.34 32.01 1.07
C VAL A 149 -13.02 31.33 2.39
N ALA A 150 -13.84 31.60 3.42
CA ALA A 150 -13.70 31.01 4.75
C ALA A 150 -15.01 30.35 5.20
N TRP A 151 -14.92 29.26 5.97
CA TRP A 151 -16.09 28.56 6.52
C TRP A 151 -15.76 27.78 7.81
N GLY A 152 -16.81 27.48 8.58
CA GLY A 152 -16.72 26.80 9.87
C GLY A 152 -17.18 27.69 11.03
N TYR A 153 -16.53 27.55 12.17
CA TYR A 153 -16.77 28.38 13.36
C TYR A 153 -16.49 29.87 13.08
N ASN A 154 -17.28 30.75 13.69
CA ASN A 154 -17.22 32.19 13.43
C ASN A 154 -17.57 33.08 14.65
N GLN A 155 -17.43 32.60 15.89
CA GLN A 155 -17.80 33.43 17.06
C GLN A 155 -16.80 34.56 17.34
N ASP A 156 -15.58 34.46 16.82
CA ASP A 156 -14.54 35.51 16.91
C ASP A 156 -14.33 36.23 15.57
N GLY A 157 -15.18 35.96 14.56
CA GLY A 157 -15.06 36.51 13.21
C GLY A 157 -14.03 35.82 12.32
N GLN A 158 -13.47 34.67 12.69
CA GLN A 158 -12.41 33.99 11.91
C GLN A 158 -12.86 33.46 10.54
N SER A 159 -14.16 33.17 10.36
CA SER A 159 -14.75 32.87 9.04
C SER A 159 -15.32 34.12 8.34
N THR A 160 -15.17 35.31 8.93
CA THR A 160 -15.57 36.59 8.34
C THR A 160 -14.37 37.20 7.62
N VAL A 161 -14.22 36.86 6.34
CA VAL A 161 -13.16 37.44 5.49
C VAL A 161 -13.32 38.97 5.42
N PRO A 162 -12.26 39.77 5.63
CA PRO A 162 -12.34 41.23 5.58
C PRO A 162 -12.89 41.76 4.26
N GLU A 163 -13.75 42.77 4.34
CA GLU A 163 -14.38 43.39 3.16
C GLU A 163 -13.31 43.98 2.22
N GLY A 164 -13.47 43.73 0.92
CA GLY A 164 -12.51 44.19 -0.10
C GLY A 164 -11.17 43.44 -0.13
N LEU A 165 -10.99 42.35 0.64
CA LEU A 165 -9.77 41.54 0.57
C LEU A 165 -9.64 40.83 -0.79
N LYS A 166 -8.61 41.23 -1.53
CA LYS A 166 -8.24 40.71 -2.86
C LYS A 166 -6.72 40.80 -3.05
N ASP A 167 -6.25 40.42 -4.23
CA ASP A 167 -4.83 40.44 -4.60
C ASP A 167 -4.00 39.57 -3.62
N VAL A 168 -4.58 38.45 -3.14
CA VAL A 168 -3.98 37.52 -2.16
C VAL A 168 -3.23 36.38 -2.88
N LYS A 169 -2.00 36.11 -2.47
CA LYS A 169 -1.15 35.02 -3.01
C LYS A 169 -0.93 33.84 -2.06
N ALA A 170 -1.08 34.04 -0.76
CA ALA A 170 -1.03 32.96 0.23
C ALA A 170 -1.96 33.23 1.41
N ILE A 171 -2.41 32.16 2.06
CA ILE A 171 -3.29 32.16 3.23
C ILE A 171 -2.73 31.23 4.30
N SER A 172 -3.04 31.49 5.58
CA SER A 172 -2.78 30.56 6.68
C SER A 172 -3.86 30.71 7.75
N ALA A 173 -4.49 29.59 8.11
CA ALA A 173 -5.49 29.50 9.17
C ALA A 173 -4.81 29.08 10.47
N GLY A 174 -4.97 29.86 11.53
CA GLY A 174 -4.51 29.52 12.87
C GLY A 174 -5.59 28.80 13.68
N GLY A 175 -5.44 28.79 14.99
CA GLY A 175 -6.45 28.26 15.90
C GLY A 175 -7.80 28.95 15.75
N TRP A 176 -7.77 30.28 15.93
CA TRP A 176 -8.97 31.12 16.01
C TRP A 176 -8.86 32.41 15.18
N HIS A 177 -7.88 32.49 14.28
CA HIS A 177 -7.62 33.63 13.40
C HIS A 177 -7.15 33.19 12.01
N GLY A 178 -7.27 34.07 11.03
CA GLY A 178 -6.77 33.89 9.66
C GLY A 178 -5.73 34.94 9.28
N LEU A 179 -4.78 34.54 8.43
CA LEU A 179 -3.79 35.41 7.79
C LEU A 179 -3.92 35.33 6.27
N ALA A 180 -3.78 36.47 5.59
CA ALA A 180 -3.63 36.58 4.14
C ALA A 180 -2.41 37.43 3.79
N LEU A 181 -1.60 36.93 2.85
CA LEU A 181 -0.45 37.63 2.29
C LEU A 181 -0.80 38.14 0.89
N LYS A 182 -0.75 39.46 0.71
CA LYS A 182 -1.04 40.12 -0.57
C LYS A 182 0.15 40.13 -1.52
N ASP A 183 -0.12 40.31 -2.81
CA ASP A 183 0.92 40.33 -3.86
C ASP A 183 2.01 41.38 -3.62
N ASP A 184 1.63 42.56 -3.13
CA ASP A 184 2.51 43.65 -2.67
C ASP A 184 3.45 43.28 -1.50
N GLY A 185 3.19 42.18 -0.77
CA GLY A 185 3.99 41.75 0.37
C GLY A 185 3.56 42.33 1.72
N THR A 186 2.35 42.90 1.80
CA THR A 186 1.65 43.23 3.06
C THR A 186 0.86 42.04 3.58
N VAL A 187 0.57 42.04 4.89
CA VAL A 187 -0.18 40.98 5.58
C VAL A 187 -1.48 41.56 6.15
N VAL A 188 -2.58 40.85 5.96
CA VAL A 188 -3.89 41.12 6.58
C VAL A 188 -4.18 39.97 7.54
N ALA A 189 -4.73 40.28 8.71
CA ALA A 189 -5.11 39.29 9.73
C ALA A 189 -6.49 39.61 10.31
N TRP A 190 -7.26 38.58 10.68
CA TRP A 190 -8.62 38.72 11.21
C TRP A 190 -9.02 37.53 12.10
N GLY A 191 -10.06 37.72 12.92
CA GLY A 191 -10.52 36.74 13.89
C GLY A 191 -10.16 37.12 15.33
N TYR A 192 -9.97 36.11 16.19
CA TYR A 192 -9.59 36.29 17.58
C TYR A 192 -8.27 37.08 17.73
N ASN A 193 -8.19 37.92 18.76
CA ASN A 193 -7.09 38.88 18.92
C ASN A 193 -6.73 39.20 20.39
N GLN A 194 -7.14 38.38 21.37
CA GLN A 194 -6.88 38.69 22.79
C GLN A 194 -5.39 38.57 23.16
N ASP A 195 -4.62 37.75 22.42
CA ASP A 195 -3.15 37.68 22.52
C ASP A 195 -2.44 38.64 21.55
N GLY A 196 -3.18 39.41 20.75
CA GLY A 196 -2.64 40.24 19.67
C GLY A 196 -2.28 39.47 18.38
N GLN A 197 -2.67 38.21 18.23
CA GLN A 197 -2.29 37.38 17.06
C GLN A 197 -2.80 37.90 15.70
N SER A 198 -3.90 38.68 15.70
CA SER A 198 -4.44 39.37 14.53
C SER A 198 -3.94 40.82 14.40
N THR A 199 -3.07 41.28 15.32
CA THR A 199 -2.51 42.63 15.33
C THR A 199 -1.18 42.64 14.56
N VAL A 200 -1.27 42.81 13.23
CA VAL A 200 -0.10 42.81 12.34
C VAL A 200 0.90 43.92 12.75
N PRO A 201 2.20 43.60 12.96
CA PRO A 201 3.19 44.60 13.38
C PRO A 201 3.33 45.79 12.42
N ALA A 202 3.36 47.00 12.98
CA ALA A 202 3.49 48.23 12.22
C ALA A 202 4.76 48.23 11.34
N GLY A 203 4.61 48.60 10.07
CA GLY A 203 5.70 48.60 9.09
C GLY A 203 6.08 47.22 8.52
N LEU A 204 5.39 46.14 8.90
CA LEU A 204 5.64 44.81 8.32
C LEU A 204 5.35 44.83 6.80
N SER A 205 6.40 44.55 6.05
CA SER A 205 6.47 44.69 4.58
C SER A 205 7.53 43.75 4.02
N ASN A 206 7.55 43.57 2.69
CA ASN A 206 8.43 42.63 2.00
C ASN A 206 8.29 41.16 2.47
N VAL A 207 7.08 40.78 2.90
CA VAL A 207 6.78 39.40 3.30
C VAL A 207 6.65 38.50 2.07
N GLN A 208 7.21 37.29 2.17
CA GLN A 208 7.13 36.24 1.14
C GLN A 208 6.33 35.01 1.59
N ALA A 209 6.23 34.74 2.89
CA ALA A 209 5.38 33.69 3.45
C ALA A 209 4.83 34.09 4.83
N VAL A 210 3.69 33.52 5.21
CA VAL A 210 3.04 33.66 6.52
C VAL A 210 2.65 32.29 7.07
N SER A 211 2.64 32.13 8.39
CA SER A 211 2.15 30.93 9.06
C SER A 211 1.51 31.29 10.40
N ALA A 212 0.29 30.82 10.63
CA ALA A 212 -0.47 31.04 11.86
C ALA A 212 -0.42 29.79 12.76
N GLY A 213 -0.10 29.98 14.03
CA GLY A 213 -0.21 28.96 15.07
C GLY A 213 -1.56 29.03 15.79
N TYR A 214 -1.64 28.50 17.01
CA TYR A 214 -2.92 28.54 17.75
C TYR A 214 -3.24 29.94 18.26
N TYR A 215 -2.22 30.60 18.82
CA TYR A 215 -2.32 31.90 19.48
C TYR A 215 -1.22 32.89 19.05
N HIS A 216 -0.42 32.54 18.04
CA HIS A 216 0.66 33.37 17.51
C HIS A 216 0.74 33.30 15.98
N SER A 217 1.52 34.19 15.40
CA SER A 217 1.65 34.42 13.96
C SER A 217 3.11 34.64 13.59
N LEU A 218 3.53 34.09 12.44
CA LEU A 218 4.86 34.21 11.86
C LEU A 218 4.77 34.81 10.45
N ALA A 219 5.73 35.67 10.10
CA ALA A 219 5.97 36.15 8.75
C ALA A 219 7.45 36.01 8.37
N LEU A 220 7.73 35.52 7.17
CA LEU A 220 9.06 35.43 6.59
C LEU A 220 9.23 36.53 5.54
N LYS A 221 10.26 37.35 5.68
CA LYS A 221 10.63 38.39 4.70
C LYS A 221 11.50 37.83 3.57
N LYS A 222 11.54 38.55 2.44
CA LYS A 222 12.39 38.26 1.27
C LYS A 222 13.90 38.25 1.57
N ASP A 223 14.32 38.84 2.70
CA ASP A 223 15.71 38.88 3.17
C ASP A 223 16.08 37.70 4.09
N GLY A 224 15.15 36.75 4.32
CA GLY A 224 15.34 35.60 5.22
C GLY A 224 15.09 35.92 6.71
N THR A 225 14.64 37.13 7.05
CA THR A 225 14.26 37.51 8.42
C THR A 225 12.89 36.97 8.79
N VAL A 226 12.78 36.35 9.96
CA VAL A 226 11.50 35.96 10.57
C VAL A 226 11.01 37.07 11.51
N VAL A 227 9.71 37.38 11.45
CA VAL A 227 9.00 38.27 12.39
C VAL A 227 7.85 37.48 13.01
N SER A 228 7.65 37.61 14.32
CA SER A 228 6.62 36.89 15.08
C SER A 228 5.85 37.80 16.02
N TRP A 229 4.56 37.51 16.23
CA TRP A 229 3.67 38.26 17.12
C TRP A 229 2.52 37.38 17.65
N GLY A 230 1.78 37.86 18.64
CA GLY A 230 0.75 37.10 19.37
C GLY A 230 1.26 36.56 20.72
N ASN A 231 0.63 35.50 21.23
CA ASN A 231 0.97 34.88 22.51
C ASN A 231 2.45 34.43 22.54
N ASN A 232 3.11 34.69 23.66
CA ASN A 232 4.52 34.37 23.87
C ASN A 232 4.80 33.72 25.23
N GLU A 233 3.78 33.20 25.94
CA GLU A 233 3.92 32.64 27.28
C GLU A 233 4.96 31.51 27.39
N LYS A 234 5.21 30.79 26.29
CA LYS A 234 6.15 29.67 26.23
C LYS A 234 7.35 30.01 25.33
N GLY A 235 7.55 31.29 24.99
CA GLY A 235 8.60 31.77 24.09
C GLY A 235 8.34 31.55 22.59
N GLN A 236 7.15 31.09 22.20
CA GLN A 236 6.86 30.66 20.82
C GLN A 236 6.88 31.79 19.78
N ALA A 237 6.69 33.03 20.22
CA ALA A 237 6.82 34.25 19.41
C ALA A 237 8.14 35.00 19.69
N THR A 238 9.12 34.36 20.34
CA THR A 238 10.47 34.90 20.56
C THR A 238 11.43 34.31 19.52
N VAL A 239 11.68 35.03 18.42
CA VAL A 239 12.62 34.56 17.38
C VAL A 239 14.03 34.36 17.99
N PRO A 240 14.69 33.20 17.78
CA PRO A 240 16.05 32.98 18.25
C PRO A 240 17.05 34.01 17.70
N GLU A 241 17.95 34.49 18.57
CA GLU A 241 18.98 35.45 18.18
C GLU A 241 19.88 34.88 17.07
N GLY A 242 20.19 35.72 16.08
CA GLY A 242 21.03 35.33 14.94
C GLY A 242 20.34 34.47 13.87
N LEU A 243 19.05 34.11 14.01
CA LEU A 243 18.32 33.37 12.98
C LEU A 243 18.27 34.15 11.66
N ARG A 244 18.86 33.58 10.61
CA ARG A 244 18.99 34.14 9.25
C ARG A 244 18.91 33.03 8.21
N ASP A 245 18.94 33.42 6.93
CA ASP A 245 18.91 32.52 5.76
C ASP A 245 17.69 31.59 5.70
N VAL A 246 16.57 31.99 6.33
CA VAL A 246 15.35 31.18 6.42
C VAL A 246 14.61 31.19 5.08
N VAL A 247 14.23 30.00 4.61
CA VAL A 247 13.49 29.78 3.36
C VAL A 247 12.05 29.32 3.57
N ALA A 248 11.74 28.71 4.72
CA ALA A 248 10.37 28.37 5.11
C ALA A 248 10.17 28.51 6.63
N ILE A 249 8.91 28.74 7.03
CA ILE A 249 8.46 28.86 8.43
C ILE A 249 7.22 28.00 8.65
N SER A 250 7.03 27.50 9.87
CA SER A 250 5.79 26.82 10.27
C SER A 250 5.51 27.06 11.76
N ALA A 251 4.33 27.58 12.08
CA ALA A 251 3.87 27.81 13.43
C ALA A 251 3.00 26.63 13.90
N GLY A 252 3.34 26.05 15.05
CA GLY A 252 2.57 24.97 15.68
C GLY A 252 1.61 25.49 16.74
N GLY A 253 1.20 24.61 17.65
CA GLY A 253 0.30 25.00 18.74
C GLY A 253 0.93 25.95 19.75
N TRP A 254 2.11 25.56 20.26
CA TRP A 254 2.86 26.34 21.27
C TRP A 254 4.35 26.43 20.96
N HIS A 255 4.74 26.15 19.70
CA HIS A 255 6.12 26.19 19.22
C HIS A 255 6.17 26.66 17.77
N SER A 256 7.38 26.90 17.28
CA SER A 256 7.65 27.46 15.95
C SER A 256 8.85 26.75 15.32
N LEU A 257 8.81 26.58 13.99
CA LEU A 257 9.87 25.99 13.17
C LEU A 257 10.32 26.98 12.08
N ALA A 258 11.62 26.97 11.77
CA ALA A 258 12.21 27.63 10.62
C ALA A 258 13.17 26.68 9.90
N LEU A 259 13.11 26.65 8.57
CA LEU A 259 14.03 25.91 7.71
C LEU A 259 15.00 26.90 7.06
N LYS A 260 16.31 26.68 7.24
CA LYS A 260 17.37 27.45 6.59
C LYS A 260 17.65 26.94 5.18
N SER A 261 18.21 27.80 4.33
CA SER A 261 18.67 27.48 2.96
C SER A 261 19.73 26.37 2.86
N ASP A 262 20.44 26.10 3.95
CA ASP A 262 21.40 24.99 4.09
C ASP A 262 20.76 23.63 4.46
N GLY A 263 19.43 23.59 4.64
CA GLY A 263 18.68 22.38 5.03
C GLY A 263 18.66 22.09 6.53
N THR A 264 19.13 23.02 7.38
CA THR A 264 19.02 22.96 8.84
C THR A 264 17.66 23.45 9.31
N VAL A 265 17.07 22.76 10.29
CA VAL A 265 15.85 23.21 10.98
C VAL A 265 16.19 23.79 12.35
N VAL A 266 15.60 24.94 12.66
CA VAL A 266 15.63 25.58 13.98
C VAL A 266 14.21 25.54 14.56
N ALA A 267 14.08 25.19 15.83
CA ALA A 267 12.79 25.10 16.53
C ALA A 267 12.86 25.82 17.88
N TRP A 268 11.76 26.46 18.29
CA TRP A 268 11.70 27.21 19.56
C TRP A 268 10.26 27.27 20.12
N GLY A 269 10.13 27.64 21.39
CA GLY A 269 8.86 27.69 22.11
C GLY A 269 8.70 26.54 23.11
N TYR A 270 7.45 26.11 23.34
CA TYR A 270 7.10 25.08 24.31
C TYR A 270 7.70 23.71 23.94
N ASN A 271 8.35 23.05 24.91
CA ASN A 271 9.18 21.87 24.65
C ASN A 271 8.94 20.70 25.63
N GLN A 272 7.85 20.68 26.41
CA GLN A 272 7.63 19.60 27.40
C GLN A 272 7.40 18.21 26.76
N ASN A 273 7.02 18.14 25.48
CA ASN A 273 6.95 16.88 24.72
C ASN A 273 8.20 16.66 23.83
N GLY A 274 9.23 17.51 23.95
CA GLY A 274 10.39 17.52 23.06
C GLY A 274 10.13 18.11 21.66
N GLN A 275 8.97 18.72 21.40
CA GLN A 275 8.56 19.15 20.05
C GLN A 275 9.40 20.30 19.45
N ALA A 276 10.10 21.07 20.28
CA ALA A 276 11.09 22.05 19.86
C ALA A 276 12.55 21.52 19.91
N THR A 277 12.74 20.22 20.20
CA THR A 277 14.05 19.55 20.21
C THR A 277 14.27 18.84 18.87
N VAL A 278 14.87 19.53 17.90
CA VAL A 278 15.11 18.97 16.55
C VAL A 278 15.98 17.69 16.63
N PRO A 279 15.55 16.54 16.08
CA PRO A 279 16.29 15.29 16.16
C PRO A 279 17.66 15.34 15.46
N VAL A 280 18.65 14.66 16.03
CA VAL A 280 19.99 14.52 15.42
C VAL A 280 19.90 13.76 14.09
N GLY A 281 20.58 14.25 13.06
CA GLY A 281 20.49 13.71 11.69
C GLY A 281 19.36 14.32 10.83
N SER A 282 18.76 15.43 11.29
CA SER A 282 17.78 16.23 10.55
C SER A 282 18.43 17.19 9.53
N ASN A 283 19.25 16.62 8.65
CA ASN A 283 19.93 17.31 7.55
C ASN A 283 19.29 16.97 6.18
N GLU A 284 19.59 17.79 5.17
CA GLU A 284 18.97 17.75 3.83
C GLU A 284 17.43 17.90 3.83
N VAL A 285 16.90 18.70 4.77
CA VAL A 285 15.46 18.99 4.86
C VAL A 285 15.01 19.92 3.72
N ILE A 286 13.87 19.59 3.12
CA ILE A 286 13.23 20.36 2.03
C ILE A 286 11.83 20.88 2.40
N SER A 287 11.21 20.37 3.46
CA SER A 287 9.95 20.91 4.00
C SER A 287 9.82 20.66 5.52
N ILE A 288 9.04 21.52 6.18
CA ILE A 288 8.73 21.49 7.61
C ILE A 288 7.21 21.61 7.82
N ALA A 289 6.68 20.97 8.85
CA ALA A 289 5.33 21.23 9.34
C ALA A 289 5.29 21.13 10.88
N ALA A 290 4.74 22.13 11.54
CA ALA A 290 4.51 22.14 12.98
C ALA A 290 3.03 21.83 13.26
N GLY A 291 2.75 20.83 14.08
CA GLY A 291 1.42 20.52 14.58
C GLY A 291 1.16 21.18 15.93
N GLY A 292 0.10 20.74 16.62
CA GLY A 292 -0.25 21.26 17.96
C GLY A 292 0.82 21.02 19.01
N TRP A 293 1.34 19.79 19.03
CA TRP A 293 2.29 19.30 20.04
C TRP A 293 3.45 18.50 19.44
N HIS A 294 3.59 18.54 18.11
CA HIS A 294 4.59 17.79 17.36
C HIS A 294 5.09 18.54 16.13
N SER A 295 6.08 17.96 15.47
CA SER A 295 6.81 18.53 14.34
C SER A 295 7.16 17.44 13.32
N LEU A 296 7.12 17.79 12.03
CA LEU A 296 7.46 16.94 10.89
C LEU A 296 8.53 17.62 10.03
N ILE A 297 9.43 16.83 9.44
CA ILE A 297 10.34 17.25 8.36
C ILE A 297 10.28 16.27 7.19
N LEU A 298 10.34 16.78 5.96
CA LEU A 298 10.58 15.99 4.74
C LEU A 298 11.99 16.28 4.23
N LYS A 299 12.74 15.23 3.88
CA LYS A 299 14.11 15.31 3.36
C LYS A 299 14.16 15.08 1.85
N LYS A 300 15.27 15.52 1.26
CA LYS A 300 15.55 15.42 -0.19
C LYS A 300 15.55 14.00 -0.74
N ASP A 301 15.81 12.99 0.10
CA ASP A 301 15.75 11.56 -0.26
C ASP A 301 14.34 10.94 -0.19
N GLY A 302 13.31 11.79 0.06
CA GLY A 302 11.91 11.39 0.22
C GLY A 302 11.56 10.87 1.61
N THR A 303 12.52 10.72 2.54
CA THR A 303 12.22 10.29 3.91
C THR A 303 11.66 11.43 4.74
N MET A 304 10.75 11.10 5.65
CA MET A 304 10.17 12.04 6.61
C MET A 304 10.51 11.61 8.04
N VAL A 305 10.66 12.58 8.94
CA VAL A 305 10.89 12.34 10.38
C VAL A 305 9.88 13.16 11.17
N ALA A 306 9.28 12.54 12.18
CA ALA A 306 8.32 13.15 13.09
C ALA A 306 8.84 13.10 14.53
N TRP A 307 8.54 14.12 15.33
CA TRP A 307 8.93 14.16 16.76
C TRP A 307 8.03 15.09 17.58
N GLY A 308 8.04 14.91 18.90
CA GLY A 308 7.18 15.63 19.84
C GLY A 308 6.21 14.69 20.54
N ARG A 309 4.99 15.15 20.79
CA ARG A 309 3.93 14.37 21.45
C ARG A 309 3.50 13.19 20.57
N THR A 310 3.35 12.02 21.18
CA THR A 310 3.14 10.73 20.48
C THR A 310 1.94 9.93 20.98
N ASN A 311 1.21 10.45 21.97
CA ASN A 311 0.14 9.72 22.68
C ASN A 311 -1.09 9.38 21.81
N TYR A 312 -1.20 9.95 20.59
CA TYR A 312 -2.20 9.58 19.58
C TYR A 312 -1.56 9.00 18.31
N GLY A 313 -0.27 8.66 18.33
CA GLY A 313 0.47 8.20 17.14
C GLY A 313 0.77 9.31 16.12
N GLN A 314 0.45 10.57 16.39
CA GLN A 314 0.62 11.70 15.47
C GLN A 314 2.08 11.97 15.05
N SER A 315 3.03 11.60 15.91
CA SER A 315 4.48 11.59 15.62
C SER A 315 5.07 10.20 15.36
N THR A 316 4.24 9.16 15.28
CA THR A 316 4.68 7.84 14.80
C THR A 316 4.68 7.85 13.28
N MET A 317 5.78 7.43 12.66
CA MET A 317 5.97 7.50 11.21
C MET A 317 5.36 6.29 10.48
N PRO A 318 4.35 6.46 9.60
CA PRO A 318 3.91 5.36 8.73
C PRO A 318 4.96 5.08 7.65
N GLY A 319 5.65 3.94 7.79
CA GLY A 319 6.39 3.22 6.74
C GLY A 319 7.50 3.98 5.98
N SER A 320 8.75 3.89 6.46
CA SER A 320 9.96 3.76 5.58
C SER A 320 11.29 3.62 6.34
N LEU A 321 11.31 2.89 7.47
CA LEU A 321 12.57 2.57 8.17
C LEU A 321 13.43 1.57 7.36
N LYS A 322 14.27 2.11 6.46
CA LYS A 322 15.24 1.35 5.64
C LYS A 322 16.36 0.73 6.50
N ASP A 323 16.93 -0.36 6.01
CA ASP A 323 18.06 -1.10 6.62
C ASP A 323 17.82 -1.56 8.07
N VAL A 324 16.56 -1.83 8.45
CA VAL A 324 16.23 -2.46 9.74
C VAL A 324 16.68 -3.93 9.78
N LYS A 325 17.23 -4.33 10.93
CA LYS A 325 17.74 -5.67 11.27
C LYS A 325 16.82 -6.38 12.27
N SER A 326 16.20 -5.64 13.19
CA SER A 326 15.39 -6.18 14.29
C SER A 326 14.42 -5.11 14.80
N ILE A 327 13.33 -5.54 15.42
CA ILE A 327 12.23 -4.72 15.94
C ILE A 327 11.82 -5.22 17.33
N ALA A 328 11.31 -4.34 18.17
CA ALA A 328 10.73 -4.70 19.47
C ALA A 328 9.56 -3.76 19.81
N ALA A 329 8.54 -4.26 20.48
CA ALA A 329 7.30 -3.55 20.79
C ALA A 329 7.09 -3.48 22.31
N GLY A 330 6.63 -2.32 22.82
CA GLY A 330 6.22 -2.11 24.21
C GLY A 330 4.69 -1.98 24.34
N ASP A 331 4.22 -1.22 25.34
CA ASP A 331 2.78 -0.97 25.51
C ASP A 331 2.21 -0.11 24.36
N TYR A 332 2.85 1.05 24.19
CA TYR A 332 2.42 2.18 23.35
C TYR A 332 3.58 2.79 22.54
N HIS A 333 4.74 2.14 22.55
CA HIS A 333 5.94 2.55 21.84
C HIS A 333 6.62 1.34 21.17
N SER A 334 7.47 1.63 20.20
CA SER A 334 8.11 0.64 19.32
C SER A 334 9.56 1.03 19.07
N LEU A 335 10.40 0.03 18.85
CA LEU A 335 11.83 0.15 18.56
C LEU A 335 12.18 -0.53 17.23
N ALA A 336 13.13 0.05 16.51
CA ALA A 336 13.86 -0.62 15.43
C ALA A 336 15.37 -0.48 15.63
N LEU A 337 16.08 -1.57 15.37
CA LEU A 337 17.54 -1.64 15.31
C LEU A 337 17.95 -1.77 13.83
N LYS A 338 18.77 -0.84 13.34
CA LYS A 338 19.33 -0.89 11.98
C LYS A 338 20.54 -1.82 11.88
N LYS A 339 20.87 -2.23 10.65
CA LYS A 339 22.05 -3.06 10.31
C LYS A 339 23.38 -2.41 10.74
N ASP A 340 23.43 -1.08 10.84
CA ASP A 340 24.59 -0.29 11.31
C ASP A 340 24.72 -0.19 12.84
N GLY A 341 23.75 -0.73 13.60
CA GLY A 341 23.72 -0.65 15.06
C GLY A 341 23.05 0.59 15.64
N THR A 342 22.38 1.41 14.81
CA THR A 342 21.55 2.55 15.25
C THR A 342 20.20 2.07 15.77
N VAL A 343 19.77 2.59 16.93
CA VAL A 343 18.42 2.37 17.47
C VAL A 343 17.54 3.58 17.13
N ILE A 344 16.31 3.31 16.71
CA ILE A 344 15.23 4.29 16.52
C ILE A 344 14.06 3.86 17.41
N ALA A 345 13.37 4.82 18.02
CA ALA A 345 12.18 4.59 18.83
C ALA A 345 11.05 5.55 18.41
N TRP A 346 9.80 5.11 18.54
CA TRP A 346 8.60 5.90 18.24
C TRP A 346 7.40 5.46 19.09
N GLY A 347 6.31 6.23 19.08
CA GLY A 347 5.20 6.05 20.01
C GLY A 347 5.45 6.74 21.36
N ASN A 348 4.73 6.34 22.40
CA ASN A 348 4.65 7.06 23.69
C ASN A 348 6.05 7.44 24.24
N ASN A 349 6.15 8.65 24.81
CA ASN A 349 7.39 9.19 25.36
C ASN A 349 7.21 9.81 26.76
N ASP A 350 6.09 9.54 27.44
CA ASP A 350 5.72 10.18 28.70
C ASP A 350 6.69 9.83 29.85
N ASN A 351 7.46 8.74 29.69
CA ASN A 351 8.54 8.29 30.58
C ASN A 351 9.93 8.41 29.92
N GLY A 352 10.06 9.15 28.82
CA GLY A 352 11.29 9.24 28.03
C GLY A 352 11.64 7.97 27.23
N GLN A 353 10.72 7.00 27.10
CA GLN A 353 11.01 5.69 26.51
C GLN A 353 11.22 5.74 24.99
N SER A 354 10.70 6.73 24.28
CA SER A 354 11.06 6.99 22.88
C SER A 354 12.29 7.90 22.72
N THR A 355 12.89 8.36 23.82
CA THR A 355 14.08 9.22 23.84
C THR A 355 15.35 8.37 23.88
N VAL A 356 15.82 7.92 22.71
CA VAL A 356 17.01 7.05 22.59
C VAL A 356 18.26 7.74 23.19
N PRO A 357 19.01 7.10 24.12
CA PRO A 357 20.15 7.72 24.79
C PRO A 357 21.25 8.22 23.85
N GLY A 358 21.70 9.46 24.07
CA GLY A 358 22.76 10.10 23.30
C GLY A 358 24.06 9.28 23.29
N GLY A 359 24.65 9.10 22.10
CA GLY A 359 25.89 8.34 21.93
C GLY A 359 25.74 6.81 21.95
N LEU A 360 24.51 6.27 22.04
CA LEU A 360 24.28 4.82 21.90
C LEU A 360 24.69 4.32 20.51
N LYS A 361 25.73 3.48 20.45
CA LYS A 361 26.31 2.89 19.24
C LYS A 361 26.65 1.42 19.45
N GLY A 362 26.83 0.68 18.35
CA GLY A 362 27.26 -0.72 18.39
C GLY A 362 26.23 -1.68 18.98
N VAL A 363 24.94 -1.34 18.89
CA VAL A 363 23.85 -2.17 19.41
C VAL A 363 23.66 -3.39 18.51
N THR A 364 23.56 -4.57 19.12
CA THR A 364 23.41 -5.85 18.43
C THR A 364 22.01 -6.45 18.58
N ALA A 365 21.31 -6.15 19.68
CA ALA A 365 19.91 -6.53 19.93
C ALA A 365 19.21 -5.47 20.80
N ILE A 366 17.88 -5.45 20.74
CA ILE A 366 16.98 -4.53 21.46
C ILE A 366 15.83 -5.32 22.12
N ALA A 367 15.25 -4.79 23.19
CA ALA A 367 13.98 -5.23 23.76
C ALA A 367 13.24 -4.02 24.34
N ALA A 368 11.91 -4.07 24.31
CA ALA A 368 11.03 -3.07 24.93
C ALA A 368 10.18 -3.75 26.01
N GLY A 369 9.99 -3.06 27.13
CA GLY A 369 9.03 -3.41 28.17
C GLY A 369 7.80 -2.53 28.09
N GLY A 370 7.03 -2.39 29.18
CA GLY A 370 5.79 -1.62 29.16
C GLY A 370 6.05 -0.13 28.85
N SER A 371 6.90 0.50 29.65
CA SER A 371 7.34 1.90 29.46
C SER A 371 8.87 2.09 29.62
N HIS A 372 9.66 1.04 29.38
CA HIS A 372 11.14 1.09 29.36
C HIS A 372 11.73 0.24 28.24
N ASN A 373 13.05 0.31 28.05
CA ASN A 373 13.77 -0.38 26.98
C ASN A 373 15.12 -0.92 27.44
N LEU A 374 15.63 -1.90 26.69
CA LEU A 374 16.96 -2.47 26.81
C LEU A 374 17.66 -2.49 25.44
N ALA A 375 18.94 -2.14 25.40
CA ALA A 375 19.81 -2.31 24.24
C ALA A 375 21.09 -3.06 24.64
N LEU A 376 21.38 -4.16 23.95
CA LEU A 376 22.59 -4.97 24.11
C LEU A 376 23.64 -4.50 23.10
N ARG A 377 24.83 -4.13 23.58
CA ARG A 377 25.97 -3.74 22.74
C ARG A 377 26.85 -4.95 22.36
N ALA A 378 27.63 -4.80 21.29
CA ALA A 378 28.55 -5.83 20.78
C ALA A 378 29.62 -6.27 21.80
N ASP A 379 29.98 -5.40 22.73
CA ASP A 379 30.89 -5.70 23.86
C ASP A 379 30.25 -6.62 24.94
N GLY A 380 28.93 -6.82 24.90
CA GLY A 380 28.18 -7.59 25.88
C GLY A 380 27.73 -6.79 27.11
N THR A 381 27.75 -5.46 27.05
CA THR A 381 27.13 -4.54 28.02
C THR A 381 25.67 -4.22 27.64
N VAL A 382 24.87 -3.82 28.64
CA VAL A 382 23.45 -3.46 28.46
C VAL A 382 23.25 -1.99 28.83
N VAL A 383 22.48 -1.27 28.02
CA VAL A 383 21.95 0.07 28.31
C VAL A 383 20.44 -0.03 28.46
N ALA A 384 19.86 0.71 29.40
CA ALA A 384 18.42 0.79 29.61
C ALA A 384 17.96 2.25 29.74
N TRP A 385 16.72 2.54 29.36
CA TRP A 385 16.11 3.87 29.45
C TRP A 385 14.58 3.81 29.40
N GLY A 386 13.92 4.90 29.79
CA GLY A 386 12.47 4.98 30.00
C GLY A 386 12.13 5.01 31.48
N ASN A 387 10.95 4.51 31.85
CA ASN A 387 10.50 4.43 33.24
C ASN A 387 11.51 3.65 34.12
N ASN A 388 11.67 4.10 35.37
CA ASN A 388 12.59 3.48 36.33
C ASN A 388 11.98 3.39 37.75
N ASP A 389 10.66 3.54 37.91
CA ASP A 389 9.98 3.59 39.21
C ASP A 389 10.19 2.32 40.04
N ASN A 390 10.45 1.20 39.36
CA ASN A 390 10.72 -0.11 39.96
C ASN A 390 12.19 -0.52 39.82
N GLY A 391 13.08 0.40 39.41
CA GLY A 391 14.48 0.12 39.10
C GLY A 391 14.72 -0.66 37.80
N GLN A 392 13.72 -0.80 36.92
CA GLN A 392 13.79 -1.65 35.72
C GLN A 392 14.76 -1.13 34.64
N SER A 393 15.07 0.17 34.66
CA SER A 393 16.12 0.80 33.86
C SER A 393 17.47 0.93 34.60
N THR A 394 17.55 0.49 35.86
CA THR A 394 18.78 0.54 36.68
C THR A 394 19.63 -0.71 36.43
N VAL A 395 20.46 -0.67 35.38
CA VAL A 395 21.36 -1.79 35.03
C VAL A 395 22.41 -2.01 36.12
N SER A 396 22.49 -3.23 36.68
CA SER A 396 23.44 -3.57 37.74
C SER A 396 24.90 -3.32 37.35
N SER A 397 25.66 -2.67 38.24
CA SER A 397 27.11 -2.50 38.08
C SER A 397 27.81 -3.84 37.90
N GLY A 398 28.65 -3.97 36.86
CA GLY A 398 29.34 -5.22 36.53
C GLY A 398 28.55 -6.20 35.66
N LEU A 399 27.38 -5.84 35.13
CA LEU A 399 26.66 -6.65 34.13
C LEU A 399 27.37 -6.60 32.76
N GLY A 400 28.35 -7.49 32.59
CA GLY A 400 29.02 -7.77 31.32
C GLY A 400 28.80 -9.20 30.82
N ASN A 401 29.35 -9.51 29.64
CA ASN A 401 29.24 -10.80 28.95
C ASN A 401 27.81 -11.28 28.67
N VAL A 402 26.88 -10.34 28.47
CA VAL A 402 25.50 -10.64 28.02
C VAL A 402 25.51 -11.10 26.55
N LYS A 403 24.62 -12.05 26.20
CA LYS A 403 24.37 -12.52 24.82
C LYS A 403 22.93 -12.34 24.34
N ALA A 404 21.98 -12.18 25.27
CA ALA A 404 20.58 -11.88 24.96
C ALA A 404 19.93 -11.10 26.11
N ILE A 405 18.89 -10.34 25.79
CA ILE A 405 18.10 -9.51 26.71
C ILE A 405 16.61 -9.74 26.45
N ALA A 406 15.78 -9.55 27.46
CA ALA A 406 14.33 -9.48 27.34
C ALA A 406 13.78 -8.50 28.39
N ALA A 407 12.68 -7.83 28.10
CA ALA A 407 11.99 -6.94 29.03
C ALA A 407 10.55 -7.42 29.22
N GLY A 408 10.06 -7.37 30.45
CA GLY A 408 8.64 -7.55 30.79
C GLY A 408 7.98 -6.18 30.99
N TYR A 409 6.81 -6.15 31.64
CA TYR A 409 6.09 -4.88 31.85
C TYR A 409 6.92 -3.89 32.68
N ASN A 410 7.34 -4.29 33.89
CA ASN A 410 8.15 -3.50 34.83
C ASN A 410 9.43 -4.22 35.29
N HIS A 411 9.93 -5.20 34.54
CA HIS A 411 11.17 -5.92 34.87
C HIS A 411 12.00 -6.23 33.62
N SER A 412 13.25 -6.64 33.85
CA SER A 412 14.30 -6.78 32.85
C SER A 412 15.11 -8.05 33.08
N LEU A 413 15.44 -8.77 32.00
CA LEU A 413 16.23 -10.00 32.01
C LEU A 413 17.48 -9.84 31.12
N ALA A 414 18.61 -10.37 31.59
CA ALA A 414 19.82 -10.53 30.79
C ALA A 414 20.35 -11.96 30.91
N LEU A 415 20.65 -12.58 29.77
CA LEU A 415 21.24 -13.91 29.66
C LEU A 415 22.73 -13.77 29.30
N LYS A 416 23.61 -14.20 30.19
CA LYS A 416 25.07 -14.20 30.01
C LYS A 416 25.55 -15.35 29.10
N LYS A 417 26.75 -15.21 28.52
CA LYS A 417 27.34 -16.14 27.54
C LYS A 417 27.40 -17.59 28.06
N ASP A 418 27.82 -17.76 29.31
CA ASP A 418 27.84 -19.00 30.10
C ASP A 418 26.49 -19.73 30.20
N GLY A 419 25.37 -19.00 30.16
CA GLY A 419 24.02 -19.51 30.40
C GLY A 419 23.42 -19.10 31.75
N THR A 420 24.05 -18.16 32.47
CA THR A 420 23.52 -17.53 33.70
C THR A 420 22.46 -16.49 33.35
N VAL A 421 21.33 -16.49 34.06
CA VAL A 421 20.27 -15.47 33.95
C VAL A 421 20.41 -14.47 35.10
N ILE A 422 20.34 -13.18 34.77
CA ILE A 422 20.22 -12.06 35.72
C ILE A 422 18.86 -11.40 35.46
N ALA A 423 18.17 -10.99 36.53
CA ALA A 423 16.90 -10.28 36.45
C ALA A 423 16.87 -9.10 37.44
N TRP A 424 16.21 -8.01 37.07
CA TRP A 424 16.06 -6.80 37.89
C TRP A 424 14.80 -6.02 37.53
N GLY A 425 14.40 -5.08 38.40
CA GLY A 425 13.14 -4.35 38.31
C GLY A 425 12.10 -4.86 39.32
N TYR A 426 10.82 -4.67 39.00
CA TYR A 426 9.69 -5.07 39.83
C TYR A 426 9.71 -6.57 40.18
N ASN A 427 9.30 -6.91 41.41
CA ASN A 427 9.50 -8.26 41.95
C ASN A 427 8.44 -8.75 42.94
N GLU A 428 7.30 -8.08 43.10
CA GLU A 428 6.27 -8.50 44.08
C GLU A 428 5.67 -9.88 43.78
N TYR A 429 5.71 -10.33 42.53
CA TYR A 429 5.30 -11.68 42.13
C TYR A 429 6.50 -12.64 41.98
N GLY A 430 7.71 -12.24 42.36
CA GLY A 430 8.94 -13.02 42.24
C GLY A 430 9.51 -13.11 40.82
N GLN A 431 9.01 -12.33 39.85
CA GLN A 431 9.42 -12.39 38.44
C GLN A 431 10.89 -12.02 38.19
N SER A 432 11.49 -11.24 39.09
CA SER A 432 12.92 -10.89 39.10
C SER A 432 13.74 -11.79 40.05
N LYS A 433 13.11 -12.71 40.79
CA LYS A 433 13.79 -13.73 41.61
C LYS A 433 14.10 -14.95 40.75
N VAL A 434 15.25 -14.92 40.08
CA VAL A 434 15.74 -16.04 39.25
C VAL A 434 15.76 -17.35 40.07
N PRO A 435 15.18 -18.46 39.57
CA PRO A 435 15.14 -19.74 40.30
C PRO A 435 16.54 -20.29 40.62
N GLU A 436 16.68 -20.82 41.84
CA GLU A 436 17.93 -21.44 42.29
C GLU A 436 18.32 -22.63 41.40
N GLY A 437 19.61 -22.78 41.13
CA GLY A 437 20.12 -23.82 40.24
C GLY A 437 19.76 -23.64 38.75
N LEU A 438 19.14 -22.54 38.31
CA LEU A 438 18.88 -22.28 36.89
C LEU A 438 20.19 -22.12 36.11
N ASN A 439 20.56 -23.16 35.34
CA ASN A 439 21.78 -23.23 34.55
C ASN A 439 21.50 -23.72 33.11
N LYS A 440 22.52 -23.63 32.24
CA LYS A 440 22.51 -24.10 30.84
C LYS A 440 21.39 -23.47 29.98
N VAL A 441 21.04 -22.21 30.23
CA VAL A 441 19.99 -21.49 29.48
C VAL A 441 20.48 -21.10 28.07
N LYS A 442 19.66 -21.39 27.05
CA LYS A 442 19.87 -20.99 25.64
C LYS A 442 19.09 -19.73 25.24
N ALA A 443 17.89 -19.51 25.78
CA ALA A 443 17.07 -18.31 25.55
C ALA A 443 16.25 -17.91 26.78
N VAL A 444 15.81 -16.64 26.84
CA VAL A 444 14.90 -16.09 27.87
C VAL A 444 13.78 -15.28 27.20
N SER A 445 12.64 -15.19 27.86
CA SER A 445 11.52 -14.29 27.51
C SER A 445 10.91 -13.76 28.81
N ALA A 446 10.41 -12.53 28.80
CA ALA A 446 9.66 -11.96 29.91
C ALA A 446 8.23 -11.62 29.44
N GLY A 447 7.25 -11.82 30.33
CA GLY A 447 5.86 -11.41 30.14
C GLY A 447 5.53 -10.23 31.05
N TYR A 448 4.25 -10.02 31.37
CA TYR A 448 3.87 -8.88 32.23
C TYR A 448 4.45 -8.99 33.64
N ASN A 449 4.14 -10.09 34.34
CA ASN A 449 4.60 -10.37 35.71
C ASN A 449 5.18 -11.78 35.85
N HIS A 450 5.68 -12.37 34.77
CA HIS A 450 6.37 -13.66 34.78
C HIS A 450 7.53 -13.69 33.78
N SER A 451 8.35 -14.73 33.91
CA SER A 451 9.61 -14.90 33.20
C SER A 451 9.77 -16.36 32.76
N LEU A 452 10.32 -16.57 31.57
CA LEU A 452 10.58 -17.87 30.97
C LEU A 452 12.07 -18.02 30.64
N ALA A 453 12.63 -19.20 30.88
CA ALA A 453 13.97 -19.59 30.44
C ALA A 453 13.93 -20.95 29.75
N LEU A 454 14.53 -21.03 28.57
CA LEU A 454 14.64 -22.25 27.78
C LEU A 454 16.05 -22.82 27.93
N LYS A 455 16.18 -24.03 28.47
CA LYS A 455 17.45 -24.75 28.63
C LYS A 455 17.95 -25.35 27.31
N LYS A 456 19.26 -25.65 27.24
CA LYS A 456 19.89 -26.29 26.08
C LYS A 456 19.21 -27.61 25.69
N ASP A 457 18.76 -28.39 26.67
CA ASP A 457 18.03 -29.65 26.53
C ASP A 457 16.56 -29.51 26.04
N GLY A 458 16.06 -28.28 25.86
CA GLY A 458 14.68 -28.02 25.43
C GLY A 458 13.67 -27.91 26.58
N THR A 459 14.10 -28.01 27.85
CA THR A 459 13.23 -27.78 29.01
C THR A 459 12.86 -26.31 29.14
N VAL A 460 11.58 -26.01 29.31
CA VAL A 460 11.08 -24.67 29.68
C VAL A 460 10.97 -24.58 31.21
N ILE A 461 11.64 -23.59 31.79
CA ILE A 461 11.48 -23.18 33.18
C ILE A 461 10.72 -21.85 33.20
N ALA A 462 9.74 -21.70 34.09
CA ALA A 462 8.91 -20.51 34.21
C ALA A 462 8.78 -20.11 35.68
N TRP A 463 8.74 -18.80 35.96
CA TRP A 463 8.62 -18.26 37.32
C TRP A 463 8.00 -16.87 37.33
N GLY A 464 7.46 -16.46 38.48
CA GLY A 464 6.71 -15.21 38.64
C GLY A 464 5.23 -15.48 38.94
N LYS A 465 4.37 -14.54 38.56
CA LYS A 465 2.91 -14.61 38.73
C LYS A 465 2.33 -15.86 38.04
N ASN A 466 1.35 -16.51 38.67
CA ASN A 466 0.83 -17.81 38.20
C ASN A 466 -0.69 -18.03 38.34
N ASP A 467 -1.47 -16.97 38.57
CA ASP A 467 -2.92 -16.99 38.82
C ASP A 467 -3.74 -17.71 37.72
N HIS A 468 -3.17 -17.84 36.52
CA HIS A 468 -3.77 -18.50 35.37
C HIS A 468 -2.91 -19.66 34.85
N SER A 469 -2.00 -20.22 35.66
CA SER A 469 -1.03 -21.26 35.28
C SER A 469 -0.02 -20.86 34.19
N GLN A 470 0.16 -19.56 33.90
CA GLN A 470 1.09 -19.08 32.87
C GLN A 470 2.57 -19.40 33.16
N SER A 471 2.92 -19.58 34.45
CA SER A 471 4.22 -20.01 34.94
C SER A 471 4.26 -21.53 35.25
N THR A 472 3.23 -22.29 34.89
CA THR A 472 3.19 -23.76 34.96
C THR A 472 3.40 -24.35 33.56
N ALA A 473 4.63 -24.69 33.20
CA ALA A 473 4.91 -25.30 31.90
C ALA A 473 4.19 -26.67 31.75
N PRO A 474 3.54 -26.97 30.61
CA PRO A 474 2.79 -28.20 30.40
C PRO A 474 3.61 -29.48 30.64
N LYS A 475 3.02 -30.45 31.34
CA LYS A 475 3.66 -31.75 31.63
C LYS A 475 3.99 -32.49 30.34
N GLY A 476 5.26 -32.85 30.15
CA GLY A 476 5.77 -33.51 28.94
C GLY A 476 6.25 -32.57 27.84
N LEU A 477 6.14 -31.25 28.02
CA LEU A 477 6.69 -30.27 27.06
C LEU A 477 8.21 -30.48 26.90
N SER A 478 8.60 -30.77 25.66
CA SER A 478 9.94 -31.21 25.28
C SER A 478 10.23 -30.80 23.82
N ASN A 479 11.50 -30.88 23.41
CA ASN A 479 11.96 -30.49 22.08
C ASN A 479 11.60 -29.04 21.70
N VAL A 480 11.73 -28.10 22.65
CA VAL A 480 11.42 -26.67 22.43
C VAL A 480 12.62 -25.91 21.86
N LYS A 481 12.38 -25.16 20.77
CA LYS A 481 13.38 -24.28 20.13
C LYS A 481 13.24 -22.81 20.50
N ALA A 482 12.01 -22.32 20.68
CA ALA A 482 11.74 -20.94 21.07
C ALA A 482 10.58 -20.85 22.08
N ILE A 483 10.54 -19.74 22.83
CA ILE A 483 9.56 -19.43 23.87
C ILE A 483 9.12 -17.97 23.71
N ALA A 484 7.87 -17.67 24.04
CA ALA A 484 7.36 -16.30 24.16
C ALA A 484 6.42 -16.20 25.37
N ALA A 485 6.40 -15.06 26.04
CA ALA A 485 5.56 -14.80 27.21
C ALA A 485 4.68 -13.59 26.95
N GLY A 486 3.36 -13.77 27.02
CA GLY A 486 2.40 -12.67 26.94
C GLY A 486 2.10 -12.10 28.34
N VAL A 487 0.94 -11.48 28.51
CA VAL A 487 0.59 -10.85 29.79
C VAL A 487 0.17 -11.86 30.88
N TRP A 488 -0.72 -12.79 30.54
CA TRP A 488 -1.21 -13.84 31.46
C TRP A 488 -1.14 -15.25 30.85
N TYR A 489 -0.29 -15.44 29.85
CA TYR A 489 -0.14 -16.70 29.14
C TYR A 489 1.26 -16.81 28.51
N SER A 490 1.58 -17.99 28.00
CA SER A 490 2.90 -18.36 27.48
C SER A 490 2.76 -19.24 26.24
N LEU A 491 3.75 -19.16 25.35
CA LEU A 491 3.87 -19.96 24.13
C LEU A 491 5.23 -20.66 24.07
N ALA A 492 5.26 -21.87 23.51
CA ALA A 492 6.47 -22.59 23.14
C ALA A 492 6.36 -23.09 21.70
N LEU A 493 7.45 -22.99 20.95
CA LEU A 493 7.59 -23.50 19.59
C LEU A 493 8.56 -24.69 19.62
N LYS A 494 8.09 -25.85 19.17
CA LYS A 494 8.85 -27.11 19.11
C LYS A 494 9.71 -27.19 17.85
N GLU A 495 10.73 -28.05 17.85
CA GLU A 495 11.64 -28.24 16.70
C GLU A 495 10.87 -28.57 15.41
N ASP A 496 9.87 -29.47 15.50
CA ASP A 496 8.93 -29.86 14.44
C ASP A 496 8.06 -28.71 13.86
N GLY A 497 7.99 -27.56 14.53
CA GLY A 497 7.19 -26.40 14.11
C GLY A 497 5.81 -26.31 14.77
N THR A 498 5.47 -27.24 15.68
CA THR A 498 4.24 -27.17 16.51
C THR A 498 4.36 -26.03 17.51
N VAL A 499 3.31 -25.20 17.61
CA VAL A 499 3.16 -24.22 18.70
C VAL A 499 2.30 -24.82 19.80
N ILE A 500 2.70 -24.62 21.06
CA ILE A 500 1.95 -25.00 22.26
C ILE A 500 1.70 -23.72 23.06
N GLY A 501 0.43 -23.40 23.34
CA GLY A 501 0.04 -22.31 24.24
C GLY A 501 -0.48 -22.83 25.58
N TRP A 502 -0.24 -22.08 26.66
CA TRP A 502 -0.83 -22.34 27.97
C TRP A 502 -0.99 -21.05 28.78
N GLY A 503 -1.91 -21.05 29.75
CA GLY A 503 -2.22 -19.91 30.60
C GLY A 503 -3.66 -19.42 30.45
N TYR A 504 -3.88 -18.12 30.68
CA TYR A 504 -5.17 -17.46 30.48
C TYR A 504 -5.63 -17.52 29.01
N ASN A 505 -6.91 -17.80 28.77
CA ASN A 505 -7.42 -18.12 27.43
C ASN A 505 -8.80 -17.52 27.08
N ASN A 506 -9.29 -16.53 27.84
CA ASN A 506 -10.64 -15.98 27.64
C ASN A 506 -10.85 -15.27 26.29
N PHE A 507 -9.77 -14.97 25.56
CA PHE A 507 -9.81 -14.43 24.20
C PHE A 507 -9.30 -15.43 23.15
N GLY A 508 -9.08 -16.71 23.53
CA GLY A 508 -8.50 -17.73 22.66
C GLY A 508 -6.99 -17.60 22.44
N GLN A 509 -6.28 -16.73 23.16
CA GLN A 509 -4.87 -16.42 22.91
C GLN A 509 -3.88 -17.57 23.09
N SER A 510 -4.22 -18.59 23.91
CA SER A 510 -3.45 -19.82 24.04
C SER A 510 -4.05 -21.00 23.27
N THR A 511 -5.27 -20.85 22.71
CA THR A 511 -5.83 -21.77 21.70
C THR A 511 -5.08 -21.59 20.37
N VAL A 512 -4.08 -22.43 20.13
CA VAL A 512 -3.33 -22.42 18.87
C VAL A 512 -4.26 -22.82 17.70
N PRO A 513 -4.29 -22.06 16.58
CA PRO A 513 -5.14 -22.37 15.43
C PRO A 513 -4.91 -23.76 14.84
N GLY A 514 -6.01 -24.44 14.47
CA GLY A 514 -5.96 -25.74 13.79
C GLY A 514 -5.19 -25.68 12.47
N GLY A 515 -4.39 -26.72 12.20
CA GLY A 515 -3.56 -26.79 10.99
C GLY A 515 -2.29 -25.91 11.00
N LEU A 516 -2.02 -25.15 12.08
CA LEU A 516 -0.81 -24.34 12.17
C LEU A 516 0.46 -25.22 12.16
N SER A 517 1.22 -25.13 11.09
CA SER A 517 2.44 -25.89 10.82
C SER A 517 3.51 -24.99 10.18
N ASN A 518 4.73 -25.53 10.02
CA ASN A 518 5.87 -24.82 9.40
C ASN A 518 6.25 -23.48 10.05
N VAL A 519 5.98 -23.30 11.35
CA VAL A 519 6.33 -22.07 12.08
C VAL A 519 7.85 -21.94 12.28
N LYS A 520 8.41 -20.78 11.89
CA LYS A 520 9.82 -20.39 12.12
C LYS A 520 10.00 -19.53 13.37
N ALA A 521 9.03 -18.69 13.74
CA ALA A 521 9.08 -17.84 14.94
C ALA A 521 7.69 -17.61 15.57
N ILE A 522 7.67 -17.25 16.85
CA ILE A 522 6.46 -16.92 17.63
C ILE A 522 6.69 -15.66 18.49
N THR A 523 5.63 -14.92 18.80
CA THR A 523 5.63 -13.84 19.81
C THR A 523 4.22 -13.71 20.44
N ALA A 524 4.14 -13.10 21.62
CA ALA A 524 2.93 -13.00 22.43
C ALA A 524 2.77 -11.58 23.00
N GLY A 525 1.59 -10.98 22.85
CA GLY A 525 1.26 -9.63 23.32
C GLY A 525 0.36 -9.61 24.56
N TYR A 526 -0.52 -8.61 24.67
CA TYR A 526 -1.48 -8.52 25.79
C TYR A 526 -2.39 -9.74 25.87
N GLY A 527 -2.98 -10.09 24.73
CA GLY A 527 -3.92 -11.18 24.59
C GLY A 527 -4.05 -11.61 23.15
N HIS A 528 -3.02 -11.39 22.34
CA HIS A 528 -2.94 -11.80 20.94
C HIS A 528 -1.56 -12.40 20.66
N SER A 529 -1.55 -13.45 19.86
CA SER A 529 -0.41 -14.32 19.60
C SER A 529 -0.11 -14.31 18.11
N LEU A 530 1.17 -14.24 17.75
CA LEU A 530 1.61 -14.26 16.36
C LEU A 530 2.53 -15.47 16.13
N ALA A 531 2.34 -16.13 15.00
CA ALA A 531 3.24 -17.14 14.47
C ALA A 531 3.65 -16.78 13.04
N LEU A 532 4.95 -16.76 12.79
CA LEU A 532 5.52 -16.52 11.47
C LEU A 532 5.94 -17.87 10.86
N LYS A 533 5.35 -18.23 9.72
CA LYS A 533 5.68 -19.44 8.96
C LYS A 533 6.98 -19.29 8.18
N LYS A 534 7.58 -20.42 7.77
CA LYS A 534 8.80 -20.48 6.93
C LYS A 534 8.67 -19.58 5.69
N ASP A 535 7.58 -19.74 4.97
CA ASP A 535 7.17 -19.02 3.76
C ASP A 535 7.01 -17.49 3.91
N GLY A 536 6.95 -16.95 5.14
CA GLY A 536 6.77 -15.51 5.38
C GLY A 536 5.34 -15.10 5.72
N THR A 537 4.38 -16.03 5.75
CA THR A 537 3.02 -15.76 6.23
C THR A 537 3.01 -15.51 7.74
N VAL A 538 2.32 -14.45 8.17
CA VAL A 538 2.01 -14.20 9.58
C VAL A 538 0.59 -14.67 9.89
N ILE A 539 0.45 -15.55 10.88
CA ILE A 539 -0.82 -15.98 11.45
C ILE A 539 -0.97 -15.32 12.82
N VAL A 540 -2.13 -14.71 13.08
CA VAL A 540 -2.41 -14.01 14.35
C VAL A 540 -3.73 -14.50 14.92
N TRP A 541 -3.80 -14.66 16.24
CA TRP A 541 -5.02 -15.11 16.92
C TRP A 541 -5.10 -14.55 18.33
N GLY A 542 -6.33 -14.46 18.86
CA GLY A 542 -6.61 -13.94 20.19
C GLY A 542 -7.52 -12.71 20.16
N ARG A 543 -7.33 -11.83 21.14
CA ARG A 543 -8.03 -10.56 21.33
C ARG A 543 -7.85 -9.64 20.10
N ASN A 544 -8.93 -8.98 19.66
CA ASN A 544 -8.91 -8.13 18.46
C ASN A 544 -9.62 -6.78 18.65
N ASP A 545 -9.87 -6.35 19.89
CA ASP A 545 -10.57 -5.11 20.27
C ASP A 545 -10.00 -3.83 19.64
N TYR A 546 -8.77 -3.89 19.11
CA TYR A 546 -8.09 -2.79 18.46
C TYR A 546 -7.53 -3.16 17.08
N GLY A 547 -8.02 -4.24 16.45
CA GLY A 547 -7.53 -4.71 15.14
C GLY A 547 -6.15 -5.40 15.18
N GLN A 548 -5.55 -5.64 16.34
CA GLN A 548 -4.19 -6.20 16.48
C GLN A 548 -4.04 -7.66 16.00
N SER A 549 -5.16 -8.38 15.88
CA SER A 549 -5.24 -9.71 15.25
C SER A 549 -5.74 -9.66 13.79
N THR A 550 -6.07 -8.47 13.27
CA THR A 550 -6.45 -8.26 11.86
C THR A 550 -5.19 -8.05 11.03
N VAL A 551 -4.68 -9.12 10.41
CA VAL A 551 -3.49 -9.04 9.54
C VAL A 551 -3.76 -8.12 8.35
N PRO A 552 -2.88 -7.14 8.05
CA PRO A 552 -3.01 -6.33 6.84
C PRO A 552 -2.92 -7.21 5.58
N GLY A 553 -3.92 -7.15 4.70
CA GLY A 553 -4.00 -8.00 3.51
C GLY A 553 -2.87 -7.82 2.49
N SER A 554 -2.04 -6.78 2.63
CA SER A 554 -0.82 -6.55 1.85
C SER A 554 0.45 -7.21 2.44
N LEU A 555 0.38 -7.78 3.64
CA LEU A 555 1.55 -8.24 4.39
C LEU A 555 2.13 -9.54 3.80
N ARG A 556 3.30 -9.44 3.18
CA ARG A 556 4.07 -10.52 2.56
C ARG A 556 5.56 -10.43 2.92
N ASP A 557 6.35 -11.45 2.57
CA ASP A 557 7.81 -11.50 2.74
C ASP A 557 8.33 -11.20 4.17
N VAL A 558 7.60 -11.67 5.19
CA VAL A 558 7.96 -11.38 6.59
C VAL A 558 9.15 -12.22 7.06
N THR A 559 10.15 -11.53 7.59
CA THR A 559 11.40 -12.11 8.14
C THR A 559 11.41 -12.15 9.67
N ALA A 560 10.77 -11.18 10.35
CA ALA A 560 10.60 -11.18 11.80
C ALA A 560 9.24 -10.60 12.22
N ILE A 561 8.79 -10.95 13.42
CA ILE A 561 7.56 -10.45 14.06
C ILE A 561 7.84 -10.04 15.51
N SER A 562 7.11 -9.04 16.02
CA SER A 562 7.07 -8.65 17.42
C SER A 562 5.62 -8.30 17.81
N ALA A 563 5.27 -8.45 19.08
CA ALA A 563 3.94 -8.10 19.59
C ALA A 563 4.08 -7.16 20.79
N GLY A 564 3.43 -6.00 20.72
CA GLY A 564 3.27 -5.12 21.85
C GLY A 564 2.03 -5.51 22.65
N PHE A 565 1.54 -4.61 23.49
CA PHE A 565 0.30 -4.88 24.22
C PHE A 565 -0.91 -4.77 23.30
N TYR A 566 -1.01 -3.64 22.60
CA TYR A 566 -2.19 -3.29 21.81
C TYR A 566 -1.94 -3.26 20.30
N HIS A 567 -0.71 -3.56 19.87
CA HIS A 567 -0.30 -3.54 18.47
C HIS A 567 0.64 -4.73 18.14
N SER A 568 0.84 -4.96 16.86
CA SER A 568 1.68 -5.99 16.26
C SER A 568 2.67 -5.35 15.29
N LEU A 569 3.88 -5.90 15.19
CA LEU A 569 4.92 -5.47 14.26
C LEU A 569 5.38 -6.65 13.38
N ALA A 570 5.67 -6.35 12.11
CA ALA A 570 6.35 -7.25 11.19
C ALA A 570 7.51 -6.54 10.50
N LEU A 571 8.66 -7.22 10.40
CA LEU A 571 9.75 -6.83 9.50
C LEU A 571 9.53 -7.54 8.17
N VAL A 572 9.09 -6.78 7.18
CA VAL A 572 9.04 -7.21 5.78
C VAL A 572 10.43 -6.98 5.21
N ASP A 573 11.07 -8.02 4.67
CA ASP A 573 12.14 -7.76 3.72
C ASP A 573 11.41 -7.47 2.41
N SER A 574 11.33 -6.20 1.98
CA SER A 574 10.58 -5.89 0.77
C SER A 574 11.39 -6.40 -0.40
N GLY A 575 11.04 -7.61 -0.82
CA GLY A 575 11.53 -8.34 -1.97
C GLY A 575 11.21 -7.60 -3.26
N VAL A 576 11.83 -6.43 -3.44
CA VAL A 576 12.19 -5.93 -4.75
C VAL A 576 13.14 -6.97 -5.32
N PHE A 577 12.54 -8.02 -5.90
CA PHE A 577 13.20 -8.92 -6.83
C PHE A 577 13.93 -8.02 -7.81
N GLN A 578 15.25 -7.97 -7.67
CA GLN A 578 16.12 -7.31 -8.63
C GLN A 578 16.17 -8.30 -9.78
N PRO A 579 15.45 -8.04 -10.89
CA PRO A 579 15.51 -8.93 -12.04
C PRO A 579 16.97 -9.04 -12.48
N ASP A 580 17.42 -10.27 -12.73
CA ASP A 580 18.80 -10.57 -13.08
C ASP A 580 19.20 -9.69 -14.27
N ALA A 581 20.14 -8.76 -14.03
CA ALA A 581 20.37 -7.65 -14.92
C ALA A 581 20.92 -8.09 -16.28
N ASP A 582 21.49 -9.29 -16.37
CA ASP A 582 21.96 -9.85 -17.64
C ASP A 582 20.88 -10.68 -18.33
N LYS A 583 20.00 -11.40 -17.60
CA LYS A 583 18.78 -12.00 -18.19
C LYS A 583 17.80 -10.96 -18.71
N LEU A 584 17.62 -9.85 -17.99
CA LEU A 584 16.79 -8.75 -18.49
C LEU A 584 17.33 -8.20 -19.81
N ARG A 585 18.67 -8.10 -19.95
CA ARG A 585 19.31 -7.67 -21.21
C ARG A 585 19.16 -8.72 -22.30
N GLU A 586 19.10 -10.00 -21.97
CA GLU A 586 18.86 -11.10 -22.89
C GLU A 586 17.40 -11.09 -23.40
N SER A 587 16.43 -11.04 -22.49
CA SER A 587 14.99 -10.91 -22.77
C SER A 587 14.62 -9.57 -23.45
N GLN A 588 15.38 -8.49 -23.21
CA GLN A 588 15.28 -7.24 -23.97
C GLN A 588 15.90 -7.32 -25.38
N ARG A 589 16.91 -8.16 -25.59
CA ARG A 589 17.52 -8.39 -26.92
C ARG A 589 16.70 -9.33 -27.80
N SER A 590 15.97 -10.28 -27.21
CA SER A 590 15.06 -11.18 -27.92
C SER A 590 13.74 -10.51 -28.32
N GLY A 591 13.35 -9.44 -27.62
CA GLY A 591 12.03 -8.80 -27.74
C GLY A 591 10.92 -9.52 -26.96
N MET A 592 11.28 -10.53 -26.16
CA MET A 592 10.37 -11.42 -25.44
C MET A 592 10.61 -11.32 -23.93
N LEU A 593 9.69 -10.65 -23.23
CA LEU A 593 9.72 -10.43 -21.78
C LEU A 593 9.11 -11.62 -21.03
N ASN A 594 9.96 -12.56 -20.61
CA ASN A 594 9.56 -13.71 -19.80
C ASN A 594 9.12 -13.26 -18.39
N VAL A 595 7.91 -13.59 -17.96
CA VAL A 595 7.38 -13.19 -16.63
C VAL A 595 8.20 -13.71 -15.44
N ARG A 596 8.93 -14.82 -15.60
CA ARG A 596 9.87 -15.33 -14.58
C ARG A 596 11.06 -14.40 -14.35
N ASP A 597 11.48 -13.67 -15.39
CA ASP A 597 12.51 -12.61 -15.27
C ASP A 597 11.99 -11.34 -14.58
N PHE A 598 10.69 -11.26 -14.25
CA PHE A 598 10.10 -10.22 -13.40
C PHE A 598 9.75 -10.73 -11.99
N GLY A 599 10.05 -12.00 -11.70
CA GLY A 599 9.94 -12.62 -10.38
C GLY A 599 8.84 -13.67 -10.25
N ALA A 600 7.98 -13.82 -11.28
CA ALA A 600 6.84 -14.73 -11.27
C ALA A 600 7.28 -16.19 -11.10
N LYS A 601 6.48 -17.00 -10.39
CA LYS A 601 6.78 -18.41 -10.11
C LYS A 601 6.09 -19.33 -11.11
N GLY A 602 4.78 -19.17 -11.28
CA GLY A 602 3.97 -20.16 -11.98
C GLY A 602 3.86 -21.49 -11.20
N ASP A 603 3.91 -21.43 -9.86
CA ASP A 603 3.95 -22.61 -8.97
C ASP A 603 2.57 -23.07 -8.45
N GLY A 604 1.50 -22.35 -8.80
CA GLY A 604 0.12 -22.61 -8.36
C GLY A 604 -0.19 -22.18 -6.92
N ILE A 605 0.73 -21.47 -6.25
CA ILE A 605 0.64 -21.13 -4.82
C ILE A 605 0.94 -19.63 -4.58
N THR A 606 1.93 -19.08 -5.28
CA THR A 606 2.42 -17.70 -5.12
C THR A 606 1.64 -16.73 -5.99
N ASP A 607 1.17 -15.60 -5.42
CA ASP A 607 0.53 -14.50 -6.18
C ASP A 607 1.57 -13.78 -7.04
N ASP A 608 1.50 -14.01 -8.35
CA ASP A 608 2.39 -13.47 -9.37
C ASP A 608 1.92 -12.11 -9.91
N SER A 609 0.81 -11.55 -9.40
CA SER A 609 0.20 -10.28 -9.87
C SER A 609 1.17 -9.12 -9.96
N ASP A 610 2.12 -9.00 -9.02
CA ASP A 610 3.12 -7.93 -9.00
C ASP A 610 4.23 -8.12 -10.03
N ALA A 611 4.57 -9.35 -10.39
CA ALA A 611 5.60 -9.67 -11.38
C ALA A 611 5.04 -9.53 -12.81
N ILE A 612 3.87 -10.12 -13.05
CA ILE A 612 3.19 -10.07 -14.35
C ILE A 612 2.81 -8.62 -14.70
N GLN A 613 2.31 -7.84 -13.73
CA GLN A 613 1.98 -6.43 -13.95
C GLN A 613 3.21 -5.60 -14.36
N ARG A 614 4.42 -5.92 -13.86
CA ARG A 614 5.68 -5.25 -14.26
C ARG A 614 6.08 -5.62 -15.69
N ALA A 615 5.96 -6.89 -16.08
CA ALA A 615 6.24 -7.34 -17.45
C ALA A 615 5.32 -6.64 -18.47
N LEU A 616 4.01 -6.60 -18.18
CA LEU A 616 3.00 -5.88 -18.97
C LEU A 616 3.28 -4.36 -19.04
N LEU A 617 3.68 -3.74 -17.92
CA LEU A 617 4.06 -2.32 -17.90
C LEU A 617 5.31 -2.04 -18.74
N GLN A 618 6.33 -2.91 -18.69
CA GLN A 618 7.55 -2.75 -19.46
C GLN A 618 7.31 -2.89 -20.97
N ALA A 619 6.46 -3.83 -21.39
CA ALA A 619 6.07 -4.02 -22.80
C ALA A 619 5.35 -2.79 -23.41
N GLY A 620 4.61 -2.03 -22.60
CA GLY A 620 3.89 -0.84 -23.04
C GLY A 620 4.71 0.45 -23.12
N THR A 621 6.01 0.43 -22.80
CA THR A 621 6.84 1.66 -22.79
C THR A 621 7.24 2.11 -24.21
N PRO A 622 7.23 3.43 -24.52
CA PRO A 622 7.65 3.92 -25.84
C PRO A 622 9.15 3.76 -26.09
N ASP A 623 9.99 4.01 -25.08
CA ASP A 623 11.45 4.03 -25.18
C ASP A 623 12.09 2.63 -25.10
N TYR A 624 11.54 1.64 -25.83
CA TYR A 624 12.14 0.30 -25.90
C TYR A 624 13.44 0.36 -26.74
N PRO A 625 14.63 0.28 -26.13
CA PRO A 625 15.82 0.90 -26.72
C PRO A 625 16.58 -0.08 -27.64
N GLY A 626 16.04 -0.31 -28.85
CA GLY A 626 16.64 -1.27 -29.80
C GLY A 626 16.51 -0.91 -31.29
N PHE A 627 15.35 -0.42 -31.76
CA PHE A 627 15.07 -0.40 -33.21
C PHE A 627 15.15 0.97 -33.88
N LEU A 628 16.23 1.16 -34.65
CA LEU A 628 16.40 2.22 -35.63
C LEU A 628 15.54 1.98 -36.89
N TYR A 629 14.32 2.52 -36.88
CA TYR A 629 13.64 3.11 -38.04
C TYR A 629 13.73 2.39 -39.42
N TRP A 630 13.43 1.08 -39.47
CA TRP A 630 13.10 0.37 -40.73
C TRP A 630 11.90 -0.58 -40.55
N ARG A 631 11.24 -0.93 -41.65
CA ARG A 631 10.02 -1.77 -41.66
C ARG A 631 10.32 -3.20 -41.22
N TYR A 632 9.36 -3.82 -40.52
CA TYR A 632 9.37 -5.22 -40.04
C TYR A 632 10.45 -5.59 -39.00
N ALA A 633 10.19 -5.25 -37.72
CA ALA A 633 10.88 -5.87 -36.58
C ALA A 633 9.99 -5.91 -35.33
N ALA A 634 10.11 -7.01 -34.56
CA ALA A 634 9.58 -7.29 -33.22
C ALA A 634 8.40 -6.46 -32.67
N VAL A 635 7.23 -7.09 -32.56
CA VAL A 635 6.19 -6.70 -31.57
C VAL A 635 6.69 -7.11 -30.19
N PRO A 636 6.60 -6.26 -29.13
CA PRO A 636 6.97 -6.66 -27.78
C PRO A 636 6.04 -7.78 -27.28
N GLU A 637 6.64 -8.91 -26.95
CA GLU A 637 5.94 -10.09 -26.44
C GLU A 637 6.13 -10.21 -24.92
N VAL A 638 5.06 -10.50 -24.19
CA VAL A 638 5.12 -10.93 -22.78
C VAL A 638 4.86 -12.42 -22.74
N TYR A 639 5.88 -13.17 -22.32
CA TYR A 639 5.92 -14.63 -22.41
C TYR A 639 5.71 -15.30 -21.05
N PHE A 640 4.82 -16.28 -21.02
CA PHE A 640 4.46 -17.09 -19.87
C PHE A 640 4.91 -18.55 -20.12
N PRO A 641 6.06 -18.97 -19.56
CA PRO A 641 6.47 -20.37 -19.57
C PRO A 641 5.46 -21.24 -18.82
N ASP A 642 5.39 -22.53 -19.15
CA ASP A 642 4.57 -23.53 -18.44
C ASP A 642 4.62 -23.42 -16.89
N GLY A 643 3.46 -23.55 -16.27
CA GLY A 643 3.20 -23.28 -14.85
C GLY A 643 1.81 -22.68 -14.59
N THR A 644 1.39 -22.65 -13.32
CA THR A 644 0.15 -22.00 -12.87
C THR A 644 0.47 -20.71 -12.11
N TYR A 645 0.18 -19.58 -12.72
CA TYR A 645 0.39 -18.23 -12.17
C TYR A 645 -0.87 -17.79 -11.43
N ILE A 646 -0.77 -17.62 -10.11
CA ILE A 646 -1.89 -17.07 -9.33
C ILE A 646 -1.95 -15.57 -9.51
N VAL A 647 -3.15 -15.01 -9.66
CA VAL A 647 -3.39 -13.56 -9.57
C VAL A 647 -4.52 -13.25 -8.59
N SER A 648 -4.39 -12.14 -7.86
CA SER A 648 -5.33 -11.69 -6.83
C SER A 648 -6.16 -10.47 -7.24
N ARG A 649 -5.86 -9.88 -8.39
CA ARG A 649 -6.42 -8.62 -8.89
C ARG A 649 -6.39 -8.59 -10.42
N THR A 650 -7.15 -7.68 -11.01
CA THR A 650 -7.09 -7.43 -12.46
C THR A 650 -5.70 -6.91 -12.87
N LEU A 651 -5.10 -7.54 -13.88
CA LEU A 651 -3.89 -7.09 -14.54
C LEU A 651 -4.22 -6.07 -15.62
N LEU A 652 -3.60 -4.89 -15.56
CA LEU A 652 -3.77 -3.84 -16.56
C LEU A 652 -2.76 -4.01 -17.69
N VAL A 653 -3.25 -4.19 -18.92
CA VAL A 653 -2.42 -4.11 -20.12
C VAL A 653 -2.39 -2.65 -20.59
N PRO A 654 -1.26 -1.93 -20.46
CA PRO A 654 -1.18 -0.51 -20.75
C PRO A 654 -1.24 -0.23 -22.26
N VAL A 655 -1.71 0.97 -22.60
CA VAL A 655 -1.59 1.55 -23.94
C VAL A 655 -1.06 2.97 -23.78
N CYS A 656 0.15 3.20 -24.30
CA CYS A 656 0.84 4.49 -24.24
C CYS A 656 0.69 5.26 -25.56
N GLY A 657 -0.45 5.92 -25.73
CA GLY A 657 -0.63 6.96 -26.75
C GLY A 657 -0.34 8.35 -26.17
N GLY A 658 0.71 9.01 -26.64
CA GLY A 658 0.87 10.46 -26.47
C GLY A 658 -0.12 11.24 -27.35
N PRO A 659 -0.25 12.57 -27.21
CA PRO A 659 -1.24 13.36 -27.95
C PRO A 659 -1.20 13.20 -29.49
N ASN A 660 -0.04 12.83 -30.05
CA ASN A 660 0.18 12.52 -31.47
C ASN A 660 0.92 11.17 -31.66
N GLY A 661 0.84 10.24 -30.69
CA GLY A 661 1.71 9.06 -30.61
C GLY A 661 1.05 7.75 -31.06
N VAL A 662 1.72 7.00 -31.94
CA VAL A 662 1.34 5.63 -32.35
C VAL A 662 1.28 4.71 -31.11
N SER A 663 0.24 3.89 -30.99
CA SER A 663 0.17 2.87 -29.93
C SER A 663 0.99 1.64 -30.33
N ASN A 664 1.92 1.23 -29.47
CA ASN A 664 2.57 -0.08 -29.63
C ASN A 664 1.51 -1.21 -29.62
N HIS A 665 1.76 -2.26 -30.41
CA HIS A 665 1.07 -3.54 -30.29
C HIS A 665 1.71 -4.34 -29.15
N ILE A 666 0.96 -5.15 -28.42
CA ILE A 666 1.50 -6.13 -27.46
C ILE A 666 1.01 -7.53 -27.84
N THR A 667 1.93 -8.49 -27.80
CA THR A 667 1.61 -9.93 -27.81
C THR A 667 1.69 -10.47 -26.39
N VAL A 668 0.71 -11.26 -25.96
CA VAL A 668 0.71 -11.95 -24.67
C VAL A 668 0.65 -13.45 -24.96
N ARG A 669 1.74 -14.17 -24.73
CA ARG A 669 1.87 -15.58 -25.14
C ARG A 669 2.13 -16.50 -23.95
N GLY A 670 1.46 -17.65 -23.93
CA GLY A 670 1.81 -18.79 -23.10
C GLY A 670 2.24 -20.00 -23.93
N ASP A 671 3.04 -20.88 -23.33
CA ASP A 671 3.18 -22.28 -23.76
C ASP A 671 2.61 -23.14 -22.62
N ASN A 672 1.30 -23.46 -22.67
CA ASN A 672 0.51 -24.17 -21.64
C ASN A 672 0.32 -23.46 -20.27
N ALA A 673 0.85 -22.24 -20.11
CA ALA A 673 0.71 -21.49 -18.86
C ALA A 673 -0.76 -21.22 -18.46
N THR A 674 -1.08 -21.47 -17.19
CA THR A 674 -2.40 -21.19 -16.60
C THR A 674 -2.34 -19.92 -15.73
N ILE A 675 -3.17 -18.92 -16.02
CA ILE A 675 -3.37 -17.73 -15.18
C ILE A 675 -4.67 -17.90 -14.39
N ARG A 676 -4.56 -18.09 -13.07
CA ARG A 676 -5.68 -18.39 -12.17
C ARG A 676 -5.99 -17.22 -11.24
N GLN A 677 -7.19 -16.65 -11.33
CA GLN A 677 -7.67 -15.56 -10.48
C GLN A 677 -8.32 -16.09 -9.19
N THR A 678 -7.89 -15.58 -8.04
CA THR A 678 -8.43 -15.97 -6.72
C THR A 678 -9.63 -15.13 -6.26
N ASP A 679 -9.82 -13.91 -6.78
CA ASP A 679 -11.04 -13.14 -6.54
C ASP A 679 -12.05 -13.34 -7.69
N PRO A 680 -13.12 -14.13 -7.49
CA PRO A 680 -14.12 -14.39 -8.54
C PRO A 680 -14.98 -13.16 -8.88
N THR A 681 -14.82 -12.02 -8.19
CA THR A 681 -15.50 -10.76 -8.51
C THR A 681 -14.76 -9.89 -9.53
N GLN A 682 -13.45 -10.10 -9.70
CA GLN A 682 -12.58 -9.29 -10.57
C GLN A 682 -12.48 -9.84 -11.99
N ASP A 683 -11.91 -9.02 -12.87
CA ASP A 683 -11.51 -9.43 -14.22
C ASP A 683 -10.06 -10.02 -14.16
N ILE A 684 -9.60 -10.83 -15.13
CA ILE A 684 -8.17 -11.26 -15.15
C ILE A 684 -7.31 -10.23 -15.90
N LEU A 685 -7.55 -10.03 -17.21
CA LEU A 685 -6.85 -9.03 -18.01
C LEU A 685 -7.77 -7.86 -18.39
N TYR A 686 -7.29 -6.62 -18.25
CA TYR A 686 -7.98 -5.41 -18.73
C TYR A 686 -7.15 -4.67 -19.78
N PHE A 687 -7.69 -4.53 -20.98
CA PHE A 687 -7.09 -3.82 -22.11
C PHE A 687 -7.77 -2.47 -22.37
N ARG A 688 -6.98 -1.41 -22.43
CA ARG A 688 -7.43 -0.05 -22.75
C ARG A 688 -7.09 0.31 -24.21
N LEU A 689 -7.84 -0.26 -25.15
CA LEU A 689 -7.50 -0.38 -26.57
C LEU A 689 -7.37 0.94 -27.35
N SER A 690 -6.53 0.91 -28.38
CA SER A 690 -6.46 1.92 -29.46
C SER A 690 -5.95 1.34 -30.79
N HIS A 691 -5.06 0.34 -30.78
CA HIS A 691 -4.58 -0.39 -31.98
C HIS A 691 -4.75 -1.92 -31.81
N ARG A 692 -3.99 -2.73 -32.57
CA ARG A 692 -4.07 -4.20 -32.58
C ARG A 692 -3.23 -4.87 -31.49
N ASN A 693 -3.75 -5.91 -30.85
CA ASN A 693 -3.04 -6.77 -29.89
C ASN A 693 -3.33 -8.26 -30.15
N LEU A 694 -2.47 -9.15 -29.63
CA LEU A 694 -2.58 -10.61 -29.76
C LEU A 694 -2.47 -11.29 -28.39
N ILE A 695 -3.27 -12.33 -28.17
CA ILE A 695 -3.17 -13.26 -27.05
C ILE A 695 -3.13 -14.69 -27.61
N GLU A 696 -2.16 -15.49 -27.18
CA GLU A 696 -1.87 -16.81 -27.79
C GLU A 696 -1.47 -17.84 -26.71
N GLY A 697 -2.00 -19.06 -26.74
CA GLY A 697 -1.49 -20.21 -25.94
C GLY A 697 -1.70 -20.17 -24.41
N LEU A 698 -2.66 -19.38 -23.90
CA LEU A 698 -2.91 -19.21 -22.45
C LEU A 698 -4.16 -19.93 -21.95
N ILE A 699 -4.06 -20.55 -20.77
CA ILE A 699 -5.21 -21.07 -20.02
C ILE A 699 -5.62 -20.01 -18.98
N PHE A 700 -6.87 -19.56 -18.98
CA PHE A 700 -7.42 -18.65 -17.98
C PHE A 700 -8.36 -19.41 -17.03
N GLU A 701 -8.24 -19.19 -15.73
CA GLU A 701 -9.07 -19.85 -14.71
C GLU A 701 -9.59 -18.88 -13.65
N GLY A 702 -10.88 -18.97 -13.30
CA GLY A 702 -11.50 -18.10 -12.29
C GLY A 702 -11.81 -16.69 -12.79
N GLY A 703 -12.26 -15.82 -11.88
CA GLY A 703 -12.67 -14.44 -12.20
C GLY A 703 -14.07 -14.32 -12.83
N ARG A 704 -14.61 -13.10 -12.82
CA ARG A 704 -15.97 -12.80 -13.33
C ARG A 704 -16.01 -12.68 -14.85
N ARG A 705 -14.97 -12.06 -15.43
CA ARG A 705 -14.72 -11.91 -16.87
C ARG A 705 -13.24 -12.12 -17.10
N GLN A 706 -12.85 -13.09 -17.90
CA GLN A 706 -11.42 -13.44 -17.98
C GLN A 706 -10.61 -12.42 -18.80
N ILE A 707 -11.24 -11.75 -19.76
CA ILE A 707 -10.67 -10.58 -20.43
C ILE A 707 -11.70 -9.45 -20.39
N LYS A 708 -11.24 -8.20 -20.41
CA LYS A 708 -12.11 -7.03 -20.50
C LYS A 708 -11.48 -5.99 -21.40
N LEU A 709 -12.28 -5.47 -22.33
CA LEU A 709 -11.85 -4.56 -23.36
C LEU A 709 -12.56 -3.22 -23.19
N TRP A 710 -11.84 -2.12 -23.35
CA TRP A 710 -12.42 -0.77 -23.32
C TRP A 710 -11.69 0.12 -24.34
N SER A 711 -12.42 0.90 -25.12
CA SER A 711 -11.84 1.93 -25.98
C SER A 711 -12.64 3.24 -25.94
N ARG A 712 -12.02 4.31 -26.45
CA ARG A 712 -12.65 5.62 -26.66
C ARG A 712 -12.65 6.06 -28.13
N ASN A 713 -11.77 5.50 -28.98
CA ASN A 713 -11.78 5.66 -30.44
C ASN A 713 -11.92 4.25 -31.05
N LEU A 714 -12.91 4.04 -31.91
CA LEU A 714 -13.31 2.70 -32.35
C LEU A 714 -12.65 2.23 -33.67
N ASP A 715 -12.00 3.12 -34.41
CA ASP A 715 -11.65 2.89 -35.81
C ASP A 715 -10.46 1.93 -36.05
N GLU A 716 -9.60 1.75 -35.04
CA GLU A 716 -8.32 0.99 -35.18
C GLU A 716 -8.11 -0.12 -34.13
N ALA A 717 -8.96 -0.19 -33.10
CA ALA A 717 -8.83 -1.14 -32.00
C ALA A 717 -9.12 -2.58 -32.45
N ARG A 718 -8.19 -3.52 -32.21
CA ARG A 718 -8.41 -4.96 -32.44
C ARG A 718 -7.73 -5.81 -31.37
N VAL A 719 -8.34 -6.93 -30.99
CA VAL A 719 -7.69 -7.99 -30.21
C VAL A 719 -7.91 -9.29 -30.94
N VAL A 720 -6.84 -10.04 -31.16
CA VAL A 720 -6.88 -11.42 -31.68
C VAL A 720 -6.58 -12.35 -30.51
N ILE A 721 -7.35 -13.44 -30.39
CA ILE A 721 -7.14 -14.47 -29.37
C ILE A 721 -7.02 -15.80 -30.12
N ARG A 722 -6.00 -16.59 -29.81
CA ARG A 722 -5.71 -17.90 -30.40
C ARG A 722 -5.28 -18.88 -29.31
N ASP A 723 -5.55 -20.15 -29.51
CA ASP A 723 -4.99 -21.26 -28.72
C ASP A 723 -5.18 -21.11 -27.20
N CYS A 724 -6.18 -20.33 -26.79
CA CYS A 724 -6.46 -19.98 -25.41
C CYS A 724 -7.64 -20.80 -24.86
N THR A 725 -7.50 -21.30 -23.64
CA THR A 725 -8.55 -22.04 -22.93
C THR A 725 -9.14 -21.18 -21.82
N PHE A 726 -10.46 -21.21 -21.63
CA PHE A 726 -11.15 -20.44 -20.59
C PHE A 726 -11.89 -21.40 -19.65
N ARG A 727 -11.64 -21.31 -18.34
CA ARG A 727 -12.11 -22.26 -17.30
C ARG A 727 -12.72 -21.52 -16.10
N ASN A 728 -13.76 -22.07 -15.48
CA ASN A 728 -14.30 -21.63 -14.19
C ASN A 728 -14.66 -20.13 -14.10
N SER A 729 -15.24 -19.56 -15.18
CA SER A 729 -15.70 -18.14 -15.23
C SER A 729 -17.22 -18.04 -15.04
N SER A 730 -17.67 -17.03 -14.28
CA SER A 730 -19.10 -16.83 -13.98
C SER A 730 -19.86 -15.97 -15.00
N SER A 731 -19.18 -15.39 -15.98
CA SER A 731 -19.78 -14.87 -17.22
C SER A 731 -18.79 -14.98 -18.39
N TYR A 732 -19.29 -15.19 -19.61
CA TYR A 732 -18.45 -15.52 -20.76
C TYR A 732 -17.76 -14.30 -21.39
N ALA A 733 -16.45 -14.25 -21.19
CA ALA A 733 -15.42 -13.57 -22.00
C ALA A 733 -15.46 -12.02 -22.17
N ILE A 734 -16.55 -11.38 -22.63
CA ILE A 734 -16.54 -9.95 -23.04
C ILE A 734 -17.91 -9.28 -22.76
N ASP A 735 -17.93 -8.15 -22.03
CA ASP A 735 -19.20 -7.45 -21.71
C ASP A 735 -19.06 -5.92 -21.46
N ASP A 736 -20.11 -5.21 -21.90
CA ASP A 736 -20.55 -3.78 -21.87
C ASP A 736 -19.64 -2.59 -21.48
N GLN A 737 -19.85 -1.49 -22.23
CA GLN A 737 -19.78 -0.03 -21.93
C GLN A 737 -19.26 0.83 -23.10
N LEU A 738 -19.51 0.45 -24.36
CA LEU A 738 -19.18 1.27 -25.55
C LEU A 738 -20.35 2.19 -25.93
N ARG A 739 -20.26 3.48 -25.57
CA ARG A 739 -21.17 4.52 -26.07
C ARG A 739 -20.71 5.03 -27.44
N PHE A 740 -21.61 5.03 -28.41
CA PHE A 740 -21.36 5.57 -29.75
C PHE A 740 -21.60 7.08 -29.82
N ASP A 741 -20.76 7.75 -30.60
CA ASP A 741 -21.16 8.96 -31.33
C ASP A 741 -21.83 8.52 -32.65
N PRO A 742 -23.05 8.97 -32.98
CA PRO A 742 -23.76 8.55 -34.19
C PRO A 742 -23.17 9.09 -35.51
N ALA A 743 -22.09 9.88 -35.47
CA ALA A 743 -21.49 10.51 -36.65
C ALA A 743 -20.49 9.65 -37.45
N VAL A 744 -20.20 8.40 -37.03
CA VAL A 744 -19.14 7.56 -37.64
C VAL A 744 -19.71 6.46 -38.55
N GLU A 745 -19.20 6.34 -39.78
CA GLU A 745 -19.64 5.33 -40.75
C GLU A 745 -19.10 3.91 -40.44
N ARG A 746 -19.92 2.89 -40.76
CA ARG A 746 -19.72 1.48 -40.41
C ARG A 746 -18.45 0.87 -41.01
N ARG A 747 -17.67 0.13 -40.19
CA ARG A 747 -16.66 -0.86 -40.63
C ARG A 747 -16.55 -2.06 -39.67
N ASP A 748 -15.91 -3.11 -40.17
CA ASP A 748 -16.00 -4.51 -39.73
C ASP A 748 -14.99 -4.95 -38.65
N TRP A 749 -15.43 -5.83 -37.74
CA TRP A 749 -14.59 -6.49 -36.73
C TRP A 749 -14.42 -7.99 -37.06
N TYR A 750 -13.42 -8.65 -36.45
CA TYR A 750 -13.07 -10.04 -36.74
C TYR A 750 -12.57 -10.74 -35.46
N LEU A 751 -13.25 -11.81 -35.03
CA LEU A 751 -12.84 -12.70 -33.94
C LEU A 751 -12.51 -14.09 -34.52
N ASN A 752 -11.37 -14.19 -35.20
CA ASN A 752 -10.93 -15.45 -35.82
C ASN A 752 -10.44 -16.42 -34.73
N ILE A 753 -11.15 -17.55 -34.57
CA ILE A 753 -10.77 -18.67 -33.70
C ILE A 753 -10.45 -19.85 -34.64
N LEU A 754 -9.18 -20.20 -34.78
CA LEU A 754 -8.68 -20.97 -35.92
C LEU A 754 -8.19 -22.37 -35.53
N GLU A 755 -9.12 -23.33 -35.61
CA GLU A 755 -8.88 -24.78 -35.61
C GLU A 755 -8.22 -25.33 -34.30
N PRO A 756 -7.89 -26.64 -34.15
CA PRO A 756 -8.73 -27.45 -33.27
C PRO A 756 -8.01 -28.16 -32.11
N TYR A 757 -8.83 -28.67 -31.19
CA TYR A 757 -8.46 -29.35 -29.94
C TYR A 757 -7.47 -30.52 -30.08
N VAL A 758 -6.65 -30.72 -29.04
CA VAL A 758 -5.96 -32.00 -28.78
C VAL A 758 -6.95 -33.00 -28.17
N ILE A 759 -6.82 -34.27 -28.58
CA ILE A 759 -7.74 -35.37 -28.25
C ILE A 759 -7.12 -36.30 -27.20
N GLU A 760 -7.92 -36.74 -26.23
CA GLU A 760 -7.68 -37.98 -25.48
C GLU A 760 -8.84 -38.97 -25.72
N THR A 761 -8.51 -40.26 -25.83
CA THR A 761 -9.45 -41.34 -26.15
C THR A 761 -9.74 -42.19 -24.92
N ASN A 762 -11.00 -42.59 -24.72
CA ASN A 762 -11.36 -43.58 -23.71
C ASN A 762 -10.95 -45.01 -24.13
N GLU A 763 -11.13 -45.99 -23.23
CA GLU A 763 -10.71 -47.39 -23.43
C GLU A 763 -11.44 -48.11 -24.59
N GLU A 764 -12.54 -47.55 -25.12
CA GLU A 764 -13.27 -48.06 -26.28
C GLU A 764 -12.92 -47.30 -27.59
N GLY A 765 -11.98 -46.36 -27.55
CA GLY A 765 -11.45 -45.65 -28.73
C GLY A 765 -12.31 -44.48 -29.21
N LEU A 766 -13.22 -43.95 -28.38
CA LEU A 766 -14.05 -42.78 -28.71
C LEU A 766 -13.63 -41.54 -27.90
N PRO A 767 -13.67 -40.32 -28.49
CA PRO A 767 -13.39 -39.08 -27.77
C PRO A 767 -14.65 -38.53 -27.08
N THR A 768 -14.52 -38.01 -25.87
CA THR A 768 -15.63 -37.40 -25.11
C THR A 768 -15.16 -36.26 -24.20
N LEU A 769 -15.81 -35.09 -24.30
CA LEU A 769 -15.65 -33.99 -23.34
C LEU A 769 -16.69 -34.10 -22.21
N THR A 770 -16.35 -33.62 -21.01
CA THR A 770 -17.29 -33.51 -19.88
C THR A 770 -17.28 -32.09 -19.32
N ALA A 771 -18.41 -31.39 -19.41
CA ALA A 771 -18.59 -30.09 -18.79
C ALA A 771 -18.58 -30.20 -17.25
N VAL A 772 -17.93 -29.25 -16.58
CA VAL A 772 -17.95 -29.14 -15.12
C VAL A 772 -19.33 -28.64 -14.68
N ASP A 773 -19.97 -29.39 -13.79
CA ASP A 773 -21.28 -29.03 -13.24
C ASP A 773 -21.14 -28.02 -12.10
N GLU A 774 -21.56 -26.77 -12.34
CA GLU A 774 -22.24 -25.99 -11.31
C GLU A 774 -23.16 -24.93 -11.92
N SER A 775 -24.21 -24.54 -11.21
CA SER A 775 -25.35 -23.79 -11.76
C SER A 775 -25.54 -22.40 -11.16
N GLN A 776 -25.49 -21.33 -11.98
CA GLN A 776 -26.33 -20.13 -11.74
C GLN A 776 -26.40 -19.07 -12.88
N TYR A 777 -25.43 -18.95 -13.80
CA TYR A 777 -25.28 -17.72 -14.61
C TYR A 777 -25.47 -17.88 -16.15
N PRO A 778 -25.92 -16.83 -16.86
CA PRO A 778 -26.16 -16.85 -18.32
C PRO A 778 -24.90 -16.63 -19.18
N MET A 779 -24.95 -17.08 -20.43
CA MET A 779 -23.92 -16.81 -21.44
C MET A 779 -24.37 -15.73 -22.43
N SER A 780 -23.87 -14.51 -22.30
CA SER A 780 -24.21 -13.41 -23.23
C SER A 780 -22.95 -12.78 -23.79
N LEU A 781 -22.92 -12.59 -25.11
CA LEU A 781 -21.80 -12.07 -25.88
C LEU A 781 -22.30 -10.87 -26.71
N PHE A 782 -22.08 -9.67 -26.16
CA PHE A 782 -22.47 -8.41 -26.78
C PHE A 782 -21.27 -7.78 -27.51
N VAL A 783 -21.37 -7.62 -28.83
CA VAL A 783 -20.31 -7.02 -29.67
C VAL A 783 -20.97 -6.01 -30.61
N SER A 784 -20.66 -4.72 -30.46
CA SER A 784 -21.37 -3.69 -31.22
C SER A 784 -20.91 -3.55 -32.67
N THR A 785 -19.63 -3.80 -32.97
CA THR A 785 -19.13 -4.09 -34.33
C THR A 785 -19.65 -5.45 -34.86
N GLY A 786 -19.56 -5.71 -36.16
CA GLY A 786 -19.93 -6.99 -36.76
C GLY A 786 -18.81 -8.04 -36.67
N MET A 787 -19.16 -9.32 -36.52
CA MET A 787 -18.28 -10.34 -35.93
C MET A 787 -18.27 -11.68 -36.69
N ARG A 788 -17.09 -12.14 -37.12
CA ARG A 788 -16.84 -13.55 -37.46
C ARG A 788 -16.57 -14.37 -36.20
N ILE A 789 -17.12 -15.60 -36.10
CA ILE A 789 -16.84 -16.64 -35.09
C ILE A 789 -16.55 -17.94 -35.87
N SER A 790 -15.51 -18.67 -35.51
CA SER A 790 -15.07 -19.89 -36.22
C SER A 790 -14.79 -21.04 -35.25
N ASN A 791 -15.01 -22.29 -35.68
CA ASN A 791 -14.48 -23.52 -35.04
C ASN A 791 -14.82 -23.73 -33.54
N CYS A 792 -15.93 -23.18 -33.04
CA CYS A 792 -16.29 -23.26 -31.61
C CYS A 792 -17.23 -24.43 -31.30
N SER A 793 -16.95 -25.24 -30.26
CA SER A 793 -17.95 -26.16 -29.69
C SER A 793 -18.57 -25.61 -28.39
N PHE A 794 -19.91 -25.63 -28.33
CA PHE A 794 -20.74 -25.18 -27.21
C PHE A 794 -21.56 -26.35 -26.65
N GLU A 795 -20.87 -27.36 -26.08
CA GLU A 795 -21.48 -28.58 -25.57
C GLU A 795 -22.17 -28.41 -24.20
N ARG A 796 -23.30 -29.11 -24.01
CA ARG A 796 -24.08 -29.17 -22.76
C ARG A 796 -24.40 -27.80 -22.11
N CYS A 797 -24.68 -26.79 -22.91
CA CYS A 797 -24.97 -25.44 -22.39
C CYS A 797 -26.26 -25.43 -21.55
N ARG A 798 -26.19 -24.98 -20.29
CA ARG A 798 -27.36 -24.89 -19.36
C ARG A 798 -28.17 -23.60 -19.46
N GLN A 799 -27.70 -22.58 -20.18
CA GLN A 799 -28.43 -21.33 -20.42
C GLN A 799 -28.22 -20.84 -21.86
N VAL A 800 -29.08 -19.90 -22.27
CA VAL A 800 -29.12 -19.30 -23.61
C VAL A 800 -27.76 -18.72 -23.98
N LEU A 801 -27.15 -19.17 -25.08
CA LEU A 801 -26.10 -18.43 -25.78
C LEU A 801 -26.77 -17.24 -26.49
N SER A 802 -26.53 -16.02 -26.01
CA SER A 802 -27.07 -14.81 -26.64
C SER A 802 -25.96 -13.97 -27.27
N VAL A 803 -25.81 -14.11 -28.59
CA VAL A 803 -25.00 -13.21 -29.43
C VAL A 803 -25.82 -11.98 -29.76
N TRP A 804 -25.21 -10.79 -29.72
CA TRP A 804 -25.76 -9.53 -30.22
C TRP A 804 -24.70 -8.78 -31.04
N ALA A 805 -24.94 -8.57 -32.34
CA ALA A 805 -24.04 -7.79 -33.21
C ALA A 805 -24.74 -7.11 -34.41
N ASP A 806 -24.15 -6.04 -34.94
CA ASP A 806 -24.65 -5.35 -36.15
C ASP A 806 -24.61 -6.26 -37.38
N TRP A 807 -23.58 -7.09 -37.53
CA TRP A 807 -23.62 -8.28 -38.38
C TRP A 807 -22.83 -9.43 -37.74
N ALA A 808 -23.08 -10.68 -38.11
CA ALA A 808 -22.24 -11.80 -37.69
C ALA A 808 -22.16 -12.94 -38.71
N LEU A 809 -21.02 -13.62 -38.74
CA LEU A 809 -20.77 -14.86 -39.47
C LEU A 809 -20.32 -15.93 -38.47
N MET A 810 -21.06 -17.02 -38.33
CA MET A 810 -20.60 -18.20 -37.58
C MET A 810 -20.27 -19.33 -38.55
N GLU A 811 -19.05 -19.87 -38.48
CA GLU A 811 -18.56 -20.93 -39.37
C GLU A 811 -17.98 -22.13 -38.60
N HIS A 812 -18.30 -23.35 -39.05
CA HIS A 812 -17.78 -24.62 -38.48
C HIS A 812 -17.99 -24.78 -36.95
N CYS A 813 -19.06 -24.20 -36.39
CA CYS A 813 -19.37 -24.26 -34.96
C CYS A 813 -20.35 -25.39 -34.61
N SER A 814 -20.25 -25.95 -33.39
CA SER A 814 -21.18 -26.93 -32.84
C SER A 814 -21.91 -26.40 -31.61
N ILE A 815 -23.21 -26.70 -31.45
CA ILE A 815 -24.04 -26.22 -30.33
C ILE A 815 -24.93 -27.37 -29.78
N GLU A 816 -24.81 -27.70 -28.51
CA GLU A 816 -25.62 -28.71 -27.82
C GLU A 816 -26.18 -28.17 -26.48
N THR A 817 -27.49 -28.30 -26.28
CA THR A 817 -28.19 -27.85 -25.06
C THR A 817 -28.18 -28.92 -23.96
N HIS A 818 -27.95 -28.54 -22.70
CA HIS A 818 -28.05 -29.46 -21.56
C HIS A 818 -29.47 -30.07 -21.45
N PRO A 819 -29.63 -31.38 -21.18
CA PRO A 819 -30.94 -32.04 -21.09
C PRO A 819 -31.96 -31.46 -20.08
N ASP A 820 -31.50 -30.65 -19.12
CA ASP A 820 -32.30 -30.06 -18.03
C ASP A 820 -32.73 -28.60 -18.28
N MET A 821 -32.39 -28.05 -19.46
CA MET A 821 -32.76 -26.68 -19.83
C MET A 821 -34.27 -26.45 -19.87
N GLN A 822 -34.68 -25.18 -19.78
CA GLN A 822 -36.07 -24.74 -19.93
C GLN A 822 -36.13 -23.42 -20.71
N GLY A 823 -35.65 -23.41 -21.96
CA GLY A 823 -35.71 -22.24 -22.85
C GLY A 823 -34.88 -22.40 -24.14
N PRO A 824 -35.17 -21.61 -25.20
CA PRO A 824 -34.49 -21.70 -26.50
C PRO A 824 -33.11 -21.05 -26.51
N ALA A 825 -32.26 -21.44 -27.47
CA ALA A 825 -31.03 -20.69 -27.82
C ALA A 825 -31.37 -19.53 -28.78
N ILE A 826 -30.77 -18.36 -28.59
CA ILE A 826 -31.20 -17.11 -29.27
C ILE A 826 -29.98 -16.37 -29.85
N LEU A 827 -29.80 -16.47 -31.16
CA LEU A 827 -28.82 -15.69 -31.90
C LEU A 827 -29.48 -14.37 -32.35
N SER A 828 -28.91 -13.22 -31.98
CA SER A 828 -29.45 -11.91 -32.35
C SER A 828 -28.43 -11.05 -33.10
N GLY A 829 -28.88 -10.34 -34.12
CA GLY A 829 -28.05 -9.40 -34.84
C GLY A 829 -28.74 -8.82 -36.07
N ALA A 830 -28.30 -7.66 -36.56
CA ALA A 830 -28.98 -7.00 -37.68
C ALA A 830 -28.73 -7.67 -39.04
N ALA A 831 -27.64 -8.41 -39.22
CA ALA A 831 -27.46 -9.36 -40.33
C ALA A 831 -26.68 -10.61 -39.87
N LEU A 832 -27.27 -11.80 -39.95
CA LEU A 832 -26.64 -13.06 -39.52
C LEU A 832 -26.43 -14.01 -40.69
N MET A 833 -25.24 -14.61 -40.74
CA MET A 833 -24.83 -15.67 -41.66
C MET A 833 -24.34 -16.89 -40.85
N LEU A 834 -24.77 -18.09 -41.24
CA LEU A 834 -24.35 -19.35 -40.63
C LEU A 834 -23.82 -20.30 -41.72
N GLU A 835 -22.63 -20.84 -41.52
CA GLU A 835 -21.92 -21.73 -42.44
C GLU A 835 -21.39 -22.97 -41.70
N GLU A 836 -21.71 -24.17 -42.18
CA GLU A 836 -21.30 -25.44 -41.57
C GLU A 836 -21.56 -25.60 -40.06
N VAL A 837 -22.58 -24.89 -39.53
CA VAL A 837 -22.96 -24.98 -38.11
C VAL A 837 -23.75 -26.26 -37.84
N THR A 838 -23.34 -27.02 -36.83
CA THR A 838 -23.98 -28.25 -36.37
C THR A 838 -24.68 -28.07 -35.02
N GLY A 839 -25.72 -28.85 -34.75
CA GLY A 839 -26.32 -28.84 -33.41
C GLY A 839 -27.27 -29.98 -33.08
N LEU A 840 -27.44 -30.19 -31.77
CA LEU A 840 -28.29 -31.21 -31.14
C LEU A 840 -29.25 -30.54 -30.16
N ALA A 841 -30.55 -30.74 -30.39
CA ALA A 841 -31.62 -30.24 -29.52
C ALA A 841 -32.29 -31.41 -28.79
N HIS A 842 -32.00 -31.55 -27.49
CA HIS A 842 -32.58 -32.60 -26.67
C HIS A 842 -33.90 -32.15 -26.03
N ALA A 843 -35.02 -32.68 -26.52
CA ALA A 843 -36.31 -32.51 -25.88
C ALA A 843 -36.48 -33.49 -24.69
N THR A 844 -37.13 -33.03 -23.63
CA THR A 844 -37.80 -33.89 -22.63
C THR A 844 -39.29 -34.01 -23.00
N PRO A 845 -39.91 -35.21 -22.98
CA PRO A 845 -41.33 -35.36 -23.29
C PRO A 845 -42.21 -34.53 -22.34
N GLY A 846 -43.12 -33.72 -22.88
CA GLY A 846 -44.09 -32.95 -22.10
C GLY A 846 -43.68 -31.51 -21.73
N LYS A 847 -42.55 -30.98 -22.23
CA LYS A 847 -42.22 -29.54 -22.18
C LYS A 847 -42.12 -28.92 -23.58
N GLN A 848 -41.95 -27.60 -23.65
CA GLN A 848 -42.11 -26.80 -24.87
C GLN A 848 -41.18 -27.22 -26.03
N GLN A 849 -41.60 -26.86 -27.25
CA GLN A 849 -40.81 -27.02 -28.47
C GLN A 849 -39.50 -26.22 -28.40
N TRP A 850 -38.46 -26.77 -29.03
CA TRP A 850 -37.12 -26.20 -29.08
C TRP A 850 -36.83 -25.66 -30.48
N TRP A 851 -36.22 -24.49 -30.53
CA TRP A 851 -35.79 -23.83 -31.75
C TRP A 851 -34.52 -23.01 -31.47
N ILE A 852 -33.69 -22.81 -32.49
CA ILE A 852 -32.73 -21.70 -32.53
C ILE A 852 -33.51 -20.52 -33.09
N THR A 853 -33.74 -19.48 -32.30
CA THR A 853 -34.39 -18.25 -32.80
C THR A 853 -33.33 -17.31 -33.34
N VAL A 854 -33.52 -16.83 -34.57
CA VAL A 854 -32.71 -15.73 -35.14
C VAL A 854 -33.50 -14.43 -35.05
N HIS A 855 -33.02 -13.49 -34.24
CA HIS A 855 -33.69 -12.19 -34.04
C HIS A 855 -32.97 -11.04 -34.75
N PRO A 856 -33.51 -10.50 -35.86
CA PRO A 856 -33.07 -9.23 -36.41
C PRO A 856 -33.40 -8.09 -35.45
N GLN A 857 -32.47 -7.15 -35.30
CA GLN A 857 -32.66 -5.94 -34.50
C GLN A 857 -33.74 -5.02 -35.10
N LYS A 858 -34.26 -4.08 -34.30
CA LYS A 858 -35.32 -3.12 -34.69
C LYS A 858 -34.84 -2.02 -35.66
N GLN A 859 -34.19 -2.37 -36.77
CA GLN A 859 -34.01 -1.50 -37.93
C GLN A 859 -34.44 -2.22 -39.22
N PRO A 860 -35.17 -1.55 -40.14
CA PRO A 860 -35.95 -2.22 -41.19
C PRO A 860 -35.13 -2.61 -42.45
N SER A 861 -33.87 -3.03 -42.30
CA SER A 861 -32.96 -3.31 -43.42
C SER A 861 -32.01 -4.50 -43.23
N GLY A 862 -32.25 -5.33 -42.21
CA GLY A 862 -31.46 -6.54 -41.96
C GLY A 862 -31.76 -7.68 -42.95
N ILE A 863 -30.71 -8.32 -43.46
CA ILE A 863 -30.80 -9.57 -44.24
C ILE A 863 -30.28 -10.71 -43.36
N VAL A 864 -31.07 -11.77 -43.22
CA VAL A 864 -30.64 -13.05 -42.64
C VAL A 864 -30.40 -14.03 -43.78
N ALA A 865 -29.20 -14.61 -43.86
CA ALA A 865 -28.84 -15.56 -44.89
C ALA A 865 -28.49 -16.92 -44.25
N LEU A 866 -29.31 -17.93 -44.54
CA LEU A 866 -29.16 -19.29 -44.05
C LEU A 866 -28.84 -20.22 -45.23
N ASP A 867 -27.62 -20.74 -45.30
CA ASP A 867 -27.30 -21.81 -46.25
C ASP A 867 -27.82 -23.14 -45.70
N LEU A 868 -29.05 -23.48 -46.09
CA LEU A 868 -29.74 -24.71 -45.70
C LEU A 868 -29.07 -25.99 -46.24
N GLN A 869 -28.04 -25.89 -47.10
CA GLN A 869 -27.22 -27.05 -47.50
C GLN A 869 -26.06 -27.32 -46.53
N LYS A 870 -25.65 -26.30 -45.75
CA LYS A 870 -24.50 -26.38 -44.84
C LYS A 870 -24.86 -26.48 -43.36
N VAL A 871 -25.99 -25.90 -42.93
CA VAL A 871 -26.47 -26.05 -41.54
C VAL A 871 -27.01 -27.46 -41.30
N ARG A 872 -26.51 -28.17 -40.29
CA ARG A 872 -26.94 -29.56 -39.96
C ARG A 872 -27.44 -29.68 -38.52
N LEU A 873 -28.76 -29.66 -38.37
CA LEU A 873 -29.44 -29.99 -37.11
C LEU A 873 -29.71 -31.49 -37.03
N LYS A 874 -29.36 -32.12 -35.91
CA LYS A 874 -29.58 -33.55 -35.66
C LYS A 874 -30.70 -33.72 -34.62
N THR A 875 -31.76 -34.42 -35.00
CA THR A 875 -32.98 -34.58 -34.18
C THR A 875 -33.01 -35.91 -33.44
N ASP A 876 -33.40 -35.88 -32.17
CA ASP A 876 -33.85 -37.06 -31.42
C ASP A 876 -35.22 -37.51 -31.94
N THR A 877 -35.23 -38.63 -32.67
CA THR A 877 -36.43 -39.11 -33.39
C THR A 877 -37.51 -39.70 -32.49
N GLU A 878 -37.22 -40.03 -31.23
CA GLU A 878 -38.23 -40.59 -30.31
C GLU A 878 -39.23 -39.55 -29.79
N LYS A 879 -38.90 -38.25 -29.91
CA LYS A 879 -39.61 -37.16 -29.22
C LYS A 879 -40.23 -36.10 -30.15
N GLY A 880 -40.00 -36.25 -31.46
CA GLY A 880 -40.96 -35.86 -32.49
C GLY A 880 -41.34 -34.37 -32.61
N LEU A 881 -40.37 -33.46 -32.75
CA LEU A 881 -40.60 -32.14 -33.37
C LEU A 881 -39.31 -31.47 -33.84
N CYS A 882 -39.37 -30.77 -34.97
CA CYS A 882 -38.27 -29.98 -35.52
C CYS A 882 -38.85 -28.76 -36.27
N VAL A 883 -38.52 -27.54 -35.82
CA VAL A 883 -38.94 -26.28 -36.45
C VAL A 883 -37.80 -25.26 -36.33
N VAL A 884 -37.33 -24.73 -37.45
CA VAL A 884 -36.51 -23.50 -37.51
C VAL A 884 -37.48 -22.33 -37.71
N ARG A 885 -37.28 -21.20 -37.00
CA ARG A 885 -38.21 -20.07 -37.02
C ARG A 885 -37.54 -18.71 -36.79
#